data_AF-A0A6A5XI91-F1
#
_entry.id   AF-A0A6A5XI91-F1
#
_cell.length_a   1.000
_cell.length_b   1.000
_cell.length_c   1.000
_cell.angle_alpha   90.00
_cell.angle_beta   90.00
_cell.angle_gamma   90.00
#
_symmetry.space_group_name_H-M   'P 1'
#
loop_
_entity.id
_entity.type
_entity.pdbx_description
1 polymer ?
#
loop_
_entity_poly.entity_id
_entity_poly.type
_entity_poly.pdbx_seq_one_letter_code
_entity_poly.pdbx_strand_id
1 'polypeptide(L)'
;MSLTTRKPPLTHSDLIFPSQSLSLSTTLTSLKRSALSIPNRLTSIISDSLFVQSVSRIYALPLVANERCGSWYIPPSLKAAGVYFKSTDGHANEWSFSTRRLNYQLFDVVEESGGCVVVDSTRRGKSMPDALAKTVPVWCCVMNRAIYPERRGTEAGRLFTSPRAVGGSEHAQIEERVDGFVERFLEICKPDLGALRGKLKGRWLRPIWVVQGGDLPDERPVFEDCVPVVLCTASRRVRGGEGSEGGYVQGAADDHEAWSCGLTPTAFWENKELLLGTNEEDLPEVIRGLVGGLGGSKAVPVLVKPTTNLFVSSSENLDIDPFDVIISCTPEALSTTNPEHVKTKQYLHLACQTLKLGSRDLRNQLQSLEAFMASVPDLNSRKIVICCPTGKDLSIGVALAIVCLYVNDEGVFTPEKRTKVDKTFIKQRLTWITTAAPGMNPSRETLKSVNSFLMPDPYSNSQSPSSASPPKTKSLLTLLPTNTTTTTCPMATTTSTPPTTTTKTTNKTPSPGLDPQIHIPVTDIPIFDIPSPILRAHRRSIAPHQPSPPLPPQPQPQPPSQPLAPLIHRTLHNKGAPWTFTRTLTSTLPSHPSGTVSGTATFTPQPPNNPASKTLIYSEECTFVTNQGVSFTANMKYVYVLSPPPTSPSTEEGDEEGGGGKDEGGCETVNVHFHTPSATSEDVVGDLFVSMGEVTADAREGGEGEDGVLVAENRATHLCGRDLYAARWKFGRGFL
;
A
#
# COMPACT_ATOMS: atom_id res chain seq x y z
N MET A 1 -1.41 -73.92 -13.14
CA MET A 1 -1.00 -73.15 -11.95
C MET A 1 -0.59 -71.76 -12.42
N SER A 2 -1.41 -70.74 -12.16
CA SER A 2 -1.06 -69.34 -12.42
C SER A 2 -1.43 -68.55 -11.16
N LEU A 3 -0.40 -68.07 -10.45
CA LEU A 3 -0.52 -67.33 -9.19
C LEU A 3 -0.39 -65.84 -9.48
N THR A 4 -1.51 -65.14 -9.38
CA THR A 4 -1.63 -63.68 -9.33
C THR A 4 -1.10 -63.15 -7.99
N THR A 5 -0.06 -62.32 -8.00
CA THR A 5 0.38 -61.53 -6.84
C THR A 5 -0.25 -60.13 -6.88
N ARG A 6 -1.27 -59.91 -6.04
CA ARG A 6 -1.83 -58.58 -5.74
C ARG A 6 -0.83 -57.79 -4.88
N LYS A 7 -0.49 -56.56 -5.28
CA LYS A 7 0.16 -55.59 -4.37
C LYS A 7 -0.82 -55.20 -3.24
N PRO A 8 -0.36 -55.10 -1.99
CA PRO A 8 -1.20 -54.70 -0.87
C PRO A 8 -1.62 -53.21 -0.97
N PRO A 9 -2.74 -52.80 -0.33
CA PRO A 9 -3.17 -51.41 -0.28
C PRO A 9 -2.21 -50.58 0.58
N LEU A 10 -1.98 -49.32 0.18
CA LEU A 10 -1.23 -48.34 0.98
C LEU A 10 -1.89 -48.20 2.36
N THR A 11 -1.09 -48.29 3.42
CA THR A 11 -1.52 -48.14 4.81
C THR A 11 -1.24 -46.72 5.31
N HIS A 12 -1.93 -46.29 6.37
CA HIS A 12 -1.79 -44.94 6.94
C HIS A 12 -0.35 -44.60 7.39
N SER A 13 0.48 -45.62 7.62
CA SER A 13 1.92 -45.53 7.91
C SER A 13 2.79 -45.20 6.70
N ASP A 14 2.26 -45.31 5.47
CA ASP A 14 2.96 -44.99 4.22
C ASP A 14 2.76 -43.52 3.79
N LEU A 15 1.88 -42.79 4.50
CA LEU A 15 1.71 -41.34 4.35
C LEU A 15 2.63 -40.63 5.35
N ILE A 16 3.77 -40.14 4.88
CA ILE A 16 4.62 -39.22 5.64
C ILE A 16 3.85 -37.88 5.72
N PHE A 17 3.02 -37.73 6.75
CA PHE A 17 2.61 -36.42 7.20
C PHE A 17 3.81 -35.80 7.91
N PRO A 18 4.33 -34.63 7.47
CA PRO A 18 5.31 -33.91 8.26
C PRO A 18 4.71 -33.70 9.65
N SER A 19 5.31 -34.26 10.69
CA SER A 19 4.89 -34.14 12.09
C SER A 19 5.14 -32.74 12.67
N GLN A 20 5.11 -31.72 11.82
CA GLN A 20 5.09 -30.33 12.21
C GLN A 20 3.64 -29.93 12.47
N SER A 21 3.30 -29.75 13.73
CA SER A 21 2.10 -29.03 14.15
C SER A 21 2.16 -27.60 13.59
N LEU A 22 1.67 -27.39 12.36
CA LEU A 22 1.44 -26.05 11.83
C LEU A 22 0.28 -25.47 12.62
N SER A 23 0.55 -24.44 13.42
CA SER A 23 -0.52 -23.69 14.08
C SER A 23 -1.51 -23.21 13.03
N LEU A 24 -2.80 -23.07 13.38
CA LEU A 24 -3.82 -22.51 12.48
C LEU A 24 -3.34 -21.17 11.88
N SER A 25 -2.60 -20.37 12.66
CA SER A 25 -1.99 -19.13 12.20
C SER A 25 -0.91 -19.36 11.13
N THR A 26 -0.08 -20.40 11.23
CA THR A 26 0.96 -20.74 10.23
C THR A 26 0.33 -21.29 8.96
N THR A 27 -0.68 -22.15 9.08
CA THR A 27 -1.45 -22.67 7.94
C THR A 27 -2.22 -21.55 7.24
N LEU A 28 -2.89 -20.66 7.97
CA LEU A 28 -3.57 -19.48 7.41
C LEU A 28 -2.59 -18.47 6.80
N THR A 29 -1.39 -18.32 7.38
CA THR A 29 -0.34 -17.45 6.81
C THR A 29 0.22 -18.06 5.54
N SER A 30 0.44 -19.37 5.50
CA SER A 30 0.86 -20.11 4.31
C SER A 30 -0.20 -20.06 3.20
N LEU A 31 -1.48 -20.24 3.54
CA LEU A 31 -2.62 -20.09 2.62
C LEU A 31 -2.79 -18.65 2.12
N LYS A 32 -2.59 -17.65 2.98
CA LYS A 32 -2.57 -16.23 2.56
C LYS A 32 -1.37 -15.94 1.66
N ARG A 33 -0.20 -16.55 1.93
CA ARG A 33 1.00 -16.39 1.11
C ARG A 33 0.82 -17.02 -0.27
N SER A 34 0.21 -18.20 -0.36
CA SER A 34 -0.10 -18.82 -1.65
C SER A 34 -1.19 -18.05 -2.40
N ALA A 35 -2.22 -17.54 -1.72
CA ALA A 35 -3.25 -16.71 -2.35
C ALA A 35 -2.69 -15.41 -2.95
N LEU A 36 -1.61 -14.87 -2.38
CA LEU A 36 -0.95 -13.64 -2.82
C LEU A 36 0.34 -13.85 -3.61
N SER A 37 0.51 -15.05 -4.16
CA SER A 37 1.69 -15.42 -4.93
C SER A 37 1.84 -14.60 -6.21
N ILE A 38 3.07 -14.55 -6.74
CA ILE A 38 3.37 -13.87 -8.01
C ILE A 38 2.49 -14.41 -9.15
N PRO A 39 2.34 -15.74 -9.37
CA PRO A 39 1.46 -16.27 -10.42
C PRO A 39 0.00 -15.78 -10.31
N ASN A 40 -0.54 -15.77 -9.10
CA ASN A 40 -1.89 -15.33 -8.82
C ASN A 40 -2.08 -13.84 -9.15
N ARG A 41 -1.08 -13.01 -8.83
CA ARG A 41 -1.08 -11.58 -9.17
C ARG A 41 -0.99 -11.35 -10.67
N LEU A 42 -0.09 -12.02 -11.38
CA LEU A 42 0.05 -11.89 -12.82
C LEU A 42 -1.22 -12.33 -13.55
N THR A 43 -1.82 -13.45 -13.14
CA THR A 43 -3.09 -13.95 -13.69
C THR A 43 -4.24 -12.98 -13.44
N SER A 44 -4.29 -12.39 -12.24
CA SER A 44 -5.29 -11.37 -11.89
C SER A 44 -5.15 -10.11 -12.74
N ILE A 45 -3.91 -9.64 -12.96
CA ILE A 45 -3.63 -8.49 -13.83
C ILE A 45 -4.13 -8.75 -15.26
N ILE A 46 -3.92 -9.95 -15.80
CA ILE A 46 -4.39 -10.31 -17.15
C ILE A 46 -5.91 -10.32 -17.23
N SER A 47 -6.57 -10.96 -16.26
CA SER A 47 -8.03 -10.99 -16.18
C SER A 47 -8.61 -9.58 -16.12
N ASP A 48 -8.07 -8.71 -15.27
CA ASP A 48 -8.54 -7.33 -15.10
C ASP A 48 -8.22 -6.47 -16.34
N SER A 49 -7.12 -6.76 -17.04
CA SER A 49 -6.78 -6.10 -18.30
C SER A 49 -7.81 -6.37 -19.41
N LEU A 50 -8.38 -7.58 -19.47
CA LEU A 50 -9.44 -7.89 -20.44
C LEU A 50 -10.69 -7.02 -20.21
N PHE A 51 -11.04 -6.80 -18.95
CA PHE A 51 -12.11 -5.87 -18.59
C PHE A 51 -11.77 -4.44 -19.01
N VAL A 52 -10.58 -3.94 -18.67
CA VAL A 52 -10.12 -2.59 -19.08
C VAL A 52 -10.21 -2.40 -20.60
N GLN A 53 -9.80 -3.40 -21.38
CA GLN A 53 -9.90 -3.37 -22.84
C GLN A 53 -11.36 -3.35 -23.32
N SER A 54 -12.27 -4.06 -22.65
CA SER A 54 -13.71 -4.01 -22.97
C SER A 54 -14.30 -2.61 -22.76
N VAL A 55 -13.90 -1.92 -21.69
CA VAL A 55 -14.32 -0.54 -21.40
C VAL A 55 -13.83 0.40 -22.50
N SER A 56 -12.56 0.32 -22.87
CA SER A 56 -12.02 1.13 -23.98
C SER A 56 -12.75 0.89 -25.29
N ARG A 57 -13.10 -0.36 -25.61
CA ARG A 57 -13.83 -0.73 -26.82
C ARG A 57 -15.25 -0.16 -26.84
N ILE A 58 -16.00 -0.31 -25.74
CA ILE A 58 -17.39 0.14 -25.64
C ILE A 58 -17.50 1.66 -25.71
N TYR A 59 -16.63 2.38 -25.01
CA TYR A 59 -16.60 3.84 -25.09
C TYR A 59 -15.92 4.35 -26.37
N ALA A 60 -15.14 3.50 -27.05
CA ALA A 60 -14.25 3.83 -28.15
C ALA A 60 -13.31 5.00 -27.79
N LEU A 61 -12.66 4.88 -26.63
CA LEU A 61 -11.75 5.88 -26.07
C LEU A 61 -10.38 5.28 -25.73
N PRO A 62 -9.30 6.06 -25.85
CA PRO A 62 -7.94 5.60 -25.56
C PRO A 62 -7.72 5.32 -24.07
N LEU A 63 -6.84 4.35 -23.79
CA LEU A 63 -6.44 3.98 -22.42
C LEU A 63 -5.32 4.88 -21.91
N VAL A 64 -5.53 5.47 -20.74
CA VAL A 64 -4.57 6.32 -20.02
C VAL A 64 -4.27 5.66 -18.68
N ALA A 65 -3.01 5.33 -18.43
CA ALA A 65 -2.62 4.67 -17.19
C ALA A 65 -2.45 5.69 -16.05
N ASN A 66 -3.10 5.50 -14.90
CA ASN A 66 -2.61 6.13 -13.68
C ASN A 66 -1.35 5.37 -13.21
N GLU A 67 -0.17 5.96 -13.41
CA GLU A 67 1.15 5.32 -13.35
C GLU A 67 1.50 4.66 -12.02
N ARG A 68 0.71 4.87 -10.97
CA ARG A 68 0.86 4.12 -9.71
C ARG A 68 0.68 2.61 -9.92
N CYS A 69 -0.34 2.20 -10.67
CA CYS A 69 -0.57 0.78 -10.97
C CYS A 69 -1.29 0.53 -12.31
N GLY A 70 -1.95 1.52 -12.90
CA GLY A 70 -2.73 1.40 -14.13
C GLY A 70 -1.96 0.80 -15.30
N SER A 71 -0.66 1.07 -15.40
CA SER A 71 0.22 0.55 -16.45
C SER A 71 0.32 -0.98 -16.47
N TRP A 72 0.11 -1.64 -15.33
CA TRP A 72 0.09 -3.10 -15.27
C TRP A 72 -1.13 -3.68 -16.00
N TYR A 73 -2.26 -2.98 -15.99
CA TYR A 73 -3.52 -3.46 -16.56
C TYR A 73 -3.72 -3.05 -18.03
N ILE A 74 -2.80 -2.28 -18.62
CA ILE A 74 -2.86 -1.84 -20.02
C ILE A 74 -1.67 -2.43 -20.79
N PRO A 75 -1.92 -3.27 -21.82
CA PRO A 75 -0.86 -3.74 -22.71
C PRO A 75 -0.12 -2.53 -23.34
N PRO A 76 1.22 -2.56 -23.47
CA PRO A 76 1.98 -1.40 -23.96
C PRO A 76 1.51 -0.85 -25.31
N SER A 77 1.08 -1.72 -26.23
CA SER A 77 0.56 -1.34 -27.54
C SER A 77 -0.78 -0.60 -27.50
N LEU A 78 -1.52 -0.65 -26.38
CA LEU A 78 -2.82 -0.01 -26.21
C LEU A 78 -2.76 1.24 -25.32
N LYS A 79 -1.61 1.52 -24.69
CA LYS A 79 -1.44 2.65 -23.78
C LYS A 79 -1.21 3.94 -24.58
N ALA A 80 -2.16 4.86 -24.53
CA ALA A 80 -2.03 6.16 -25.19
C ALA A 80 -1.19 7.15 -24.39
N ALA A 81 -1.37 7.19 -23.06
CA ALA A 81 -0.63 8.10 -22.19
C ALA A 81 -0.54 7.59 -20.75
N GLY A 82 0.24 8.30 -19.93
CA GLY A 82 0.36 8.10 -18.50
C GLY A 82 -0.01 9.35 -17.71
N VAL A 83 -0.68 9.19 -16.57
CA VAL A 83 -1.02 10.25 -15.60
C VAL A 83 -0.61 9.85 -14.20
N TYR A 84 -0.54 10.80 -13.28
CA TYR A 84 -0.16 10.54 -11.89
C TYR A 84 -1.13 11.24 -10.93
N PHE A 85 -2.28 10.60 -10.69
CA PHE A 85 -3.24 11.01 -9.68
C PHE A 85 -2.98 10.23 -8.38
N LYS A 86 -2.60 10.94 -7.32
CA LYS A 86 -2.26 10.30 -6.04
C LYS A 86 -3.50 10.16 -5.17
N SER A 87 -3.77 8.94 -4.69
CA SER A 87 -4.95 8.64 -3.85
C SER A 87 -5.00 9.47 -2.56
N THR A 88 -3.84 9.84 -1.98
CA THR A 88 -3.78 10.65 -0.76
C THR A 88 -4.40 12.03 -0.94
N ASP A 89 -4.37 12.58 -2.16
CA ASP A 89 -4.97 13.87 -2.44
C ASP A 89 -6.52 13.81 -2.38
N GLY A 90 -7.09 12.60 -2.35
CA GLY A 90 -8.52 12.35 -2.18
C GLY A 90 -8.89 11.74 -0.82
N HIS A 91 -7.96 11.59 0.13
CA HIS A 91 -8.28 11.07 1.45
C HIS A 91 -9.22 12.01 2.22
N ALA A 92 -10.08 11.42 3.05
CA ALA A 92 -11.00 12.19 3.88
C ALA A 92 -10.22 13.19 4.75
N ASN A 93 -10.72 14.43 4.83
CA ASN A 93 -10.08 15.58 5.50
C ASN A 93 -8.79 16.11 4.87
N GLU A 94 -8.12 15.35 3.99
CA GLU A 94 -6.87 15.74 3.31
C GLU A 94 -7.06 16.12 1.82
N TRP A 95 -8.31 16.34 1.38
CA TRP A 95 -8.60 16.68 -0.02
C TRP A 95 -7.75 17.85 -0.50
N SER A 96 -7.04 17.64 -1.61
CA SER A 96 -6.10 18.62 -2.14
C SER A 96 -6.00 18.55 -3.66
N PHE A 97 -5.64 19.68 -4.26
CA PHE A 97 -5.25 19.77 -5.66
C PHE A 97 -3.74 19.93 -5.77
N SER A 98 -3.09 19.08 -6.56
CA SER A 98 -1.64 19.09 -6.72
C SER A 98 -1.20 20.10 -7.78
N THR A 99 -0.53 21.17 -7.37
CA THR A 99 0.14 22.10 -8.29
C THR A 99 1.46 21.57 -8.86
N ARG A 100 1.77 20.30 -8.64
CA ARG A 100 2.98 19.62 -9.16
C ARG A 100 2.66 18.45 -10.09
N ARG A 101 1.44 17.94 -10.05
CA ARG A 101 0.99 16.82 -10.87
C ARG A 101 -0.25 17.29 -11.61
N LEU A 102 -0.01 18.19 -12.54
CA LEU A 102 -1.08 18.87 -13.27
C LEU A 102 -1.73 17.96 -14.31
N ASN A 103 -1.07 16.86 -14.70
CA ASN A 103 -1.58 15.87 -15.65
C ASN A 103 -2.02 16.47 -16.99
N TYR A 104 -1.28 17.47 -17.51
CA TYR A 104 -1.61 18.18 -18.74
C TYR A 104 -1.64 17.32 -20.00
N GLN A 105 -0.90 16.21 -20.00
CA GLN A 105 -0.93 15.22 -21.07
C GLN A 105 -2.33 14.63 -21.31
N LEU A 106 -3.26 14.72 -20.34
CA LEU A 106 -4.66 14.39 -20.61
C LEU A 106 -5.30 15.29 -21.66
N PHE A 107 -4.92 16.57 -21.71
CA PHE A 107 -5.45 17.50 -22.69
C PHE A 107 -5.02 17.13 -24.12
N ASP A 108 -3.82 16.59 -24.31
CA ASP A 108 -3.36 16.10 -25.61
C ASP A 108 -4.22 14.90 -26.07
N VAL A 109 -4.45 13.94 -25.16
CA VAL A 109 -5.27 12.75 -25.46
C VAL A 109 -6.72 13.13 -25.80
N VAL A 110 -7.34 14.03 -25.04
CA VAL A 110 -8.73 14.42 -25.28
C VAL A 110 -8.91 15.36 -26.47
N GLU A 111 -7.88 16.13 -26.84
CA GLU A 111 -7.88 16.94 -28.06
C GLU A 111 -8.02 16.04 -29.30
N GLU A 112 -7.26 14.95 -29.33
CA GLU A 112 -7.24 13.98 -30.42
C GLU A 112 -8.47 13.08 -30.43
N SER A 113 -8.81 12.49 -29.27
CA SER A 113 -9.79 11.40 -29.18
C SER A 113 -11.15 11.82 -28.63
N GLY A 114 -11.30 13.07 -28.18
CA GLY A 114 -12.55 13.60 -27.65
C GLY A 114 -12.94 13.08 -26.26
N GLY A 115 -12.07 12.32 -25.59
CA GLY A 115 -12.26 11.71 -24.28
C GLY A 115 -11.13 10.72 -23.96
N CYS A 116 -11.18 10.08 -22.80
CA CYS A 116 -10.21 9.04 -22.42
C CYS A 116 -10.75 8.09 -21.35
N VAL A 117 -10.06 6.95 -21.17
CA VAL A 117 -10.28 6.02 -20.06
C VAL A 117 -9.06 6.03 -19.14
N VAL A 118 -9.19 6.60 -17.95
CA VAL A 118 -8.15 6.58 -16.90
C VAL A 118 -8.27 5.31 -16.09
N VAL A 119 -7.22 4.49 -16.10
CA VAL A 119 -7.20 3.18 -15.45
C VAL A 119 -6.40 3.24 -14.16
N ASP A 120 -7.01 2.75 -13.09
CA ASP A 120 -6.36 2.55 -11.79
C ASP A 120 -6.96 1.31 -11.11
N SER A 121 -6.38 0.86 -10.01
CA SER A 121 -6.91 -0.28 -9.25
C SER A 121 -6.88 0.00 -7.76
N THR A 122 -7.56 -0.84 -6.99
CA THR A 122 -7.54 -0.77 -5.54
C THR A 122 -7.64 -2.17 -4.94
N ARG A 123 -7.20 -2.31 -3.69
CA ARG A 123 -7.21 -3.55 -2.90
C ARG A 123 -8.12 -3.45 -1.67
N ARG A 124 -8.12 -4.50 -0.83
CA ARG A 124 -8.75 -4.53 0.51
C ARG A 124 -10.26 -4.26 0.49
N GLY A 125 -10.97 -4.78 -0.50
CA GLY A 125 -12.43 -4.70 -0.56
C GLY A 125 -13.00 -3.31 -0.84
N LYS A 126 -12.17 -2.32 -1.20
CA LYS A 126 -12.65 -1.05 -1.77
C LYS A 126 -13.21 -1.32 -3.17
N SER A 127 -14.31 -0.65 -3.54
CA SER A 127 -14.85 -0.72 -4.91
C SER A 127 -14.10 0.15 -5.90
N MET A 128 -13.35 1.15 -5.41
CA MET A 128 -12.69 2.17 -6.21
C MET A 128 -11.57 2.84 -5.40
N PRO A 129 -10.44 3.19 -6.02
CA PRO A 129 -9.41 3.97 -5.36
C PRO A 129 -9.86 5.43 -5.15
N ASP A 130 -9.40 6.06 -4.07
CA ASP A 130 -9.68 7.48 -3.79
C ASP A 130 -9.20 8.41 -4.93
N ALA A 131 -8.19 7.99 -5.70
CA ALA A 131 -7.76 8.68 -6.90
C ALA A 131 -8.90 8.86 -7.92
N LEU A 132 -9.63 7.79 -8.23
CA LEU A 132 -10.76 7.83 -9.16
C LEU A 132 -12.05 8.35 -8.51
N ALA A 133 -12.27 8.08 -7.21
CA ALA A 133 -13.49 8.52 -6.53
C ALA A 133 -13.52 10.04 -6.29
N LYS A 134 -12.37 10.66 -6.03
CA LYS A 134 -12.24 12.04 -5.53
C LYS A 134 -11.14 12.87 -6.19
N THR A 135 -9.92 12.35 -6.34
CA THR A 135 -8.80 13.16 -6.87
C THR A 135 -9.00 13.60 -8.33
N VAL A 136 -9.30 12.67 -9.26
CA VAL A 136 -9.56 13.01 -10.67
C VAL A 136 -10.81 13.89 -10.81
N PRO A 137 -11.93 13.61 -10.12
CA PRO A 137 -13.08 14.49 -10.19
C PRO A 137 -12.86 15.91 -9.66
N VAL A 138 -12.10 16.07 -8.55
CA VAL A 138 -11.65 17.39 -8.08
C VAL A 138 -10.80 18.07 -9.14
N TRP A 139 -9.87 17.34 -9.76
CA TRP A 139 -9.03 17.87 -10.84
C TRP A 139 -9.88 18.34 -12.04
N CYS A 140 -10.86 17.56 -12.49
CA CYS A 140 -11.77 17.95 -13.57
C CYS A 140 -12.53 19.24 -13.22
N CYS A 141 -13.05 19.34 -11.99
CA CYS A 141 -13.78 20.51 -11.53
C CYS A 141 -12.89 21.77 -11.48
N VAL A 142 -11.66 21.65 -10.94
CA VAL A 142 -10.68 22.75 -10.91
C VAL A 142 -10.34 23.21 -12.34
N MET A 143 -10.07 22.26 -13.25
CA MET A 143 -9.77 22.59 -14.65
C MET A 143 -10.97 23.27 -15.33
N ASN A 144 -12.19 22.75 -15.16
CA ASN A 144 -13.38 23.35 -15.76
C ASN A 144 -13.64 24.76 -15.24
N ARG A 145 -13.56 24.99 -13.92
CA ARG A 145 -13.76 26.32 -13.31
C ARG A 145 -12.66 27.31 -13.70
N ALA A 146 -11.43 26.85 -13.85
CA ALA A 146 -10.31 27.69 -14.29
C ALA A 146 -10.41 28.04 -15.79
N ILE A 147 -10.75 27.06 -16.64
CA ILE A 147 -10.81 27.24 -18.09
C ILE A 147 -12.09 27.98 -18.50
N TYR A 148 -13.21 27.77 -17.81
CA TYR A 148 -14.52 28.37 -18.10
C TYR A 148 -15.12 29.06 -16.85
N PRO A 149 -14.50 30.15 -16.34
CA PRO A 149 -15.00 30.87 -15.16
C PRO A 149 -16.44 31.36 -15.34
N GLU A 150 -16.83 31.71 -16.57
CA GLU A 150 -18.19 32.13 -16.92
C GLU A 150 -19.23 31.00 -16.78
N ARG A 151 -18.80 29.74 -16.77
CA ARG A 151 -19.67 28.55 -16.63
C ARG A 151 -19.71 27.98 -15.21
N ARG A 152 -19.11 28.66 -14.22
CA ARG A 152 -19.00 28.17 -12.83
C ARG A 152 -20.34 27.83 -12.19
N GLY A 153 -21.41 28.59 -12.48
CA GLY A 153 -22.76 28.34 -11.97
C GLY A 153 -23.59 27.33 -12.78
N THR A 154 -23.01 26.70 -13.81
CA THR A 154 -23.68 25.71 -14.66
C THR A 154 -23.21 24.31 -14.33
N GLU A 155 -23.78 23.29 -14.99
CA GLU A 155 -23.33 21.90 -14.82
C GLU A 155 -21.83 21.72 -15.08
N ALA A 156 -21.25 22.46 -16.03
CA ALA A 156 -19.84 22.37 -16.37
C ALA A 156 -18.89 22.74 -15.23
N GLY A 157 -19.33 23.65 -14.34
CA GLY A 157 -18.56 24.10 -13.18
C GLY A 157 -18.81 23.29 -11.90
N ARG A 158 -19.73 22.32 -11.92
CA ARG A 158 -20.12 21.56 -10.74
C ARG A 158 -19.08 20.48 -10.39
N LEU A 159 -18.86 20.25 -9.09
CA LEU A 159 -18.10 19.09 -8.66
C LEU A 159 -18.93 17.82 -8.87
N PHE A 160 -18.31 16.78 -9.41
CA PHE A 160 -18.90 15.46 -9.49
C PHE A 160 -18.08 14.50 -8.64
N THR A 161 -18.73 13.61 -7.89
CA THR A 161 -18.05 12.54 -7.14
C THR A 161 -18.89 11.28 -7.25
N SER A 162 -18.25 10.10 -7.12
CA SER A 162 -18.99 8.84 -7.18
C SER A 162 -19.94 8.71 -5.97
N PRO A 163 -21.28 8.64 -6.17
CA PRO A 163 -22.23 8.54 -5.06
C PRO A 163 -22.12 7.19 -4.33
N ARG A 164 -21.51 6.18 -4.97
CA ARG A 164 -21.24 4.86 -4.36
C ARG A 164 -20.05 4.87 -3.40
N ALA A 165 -19.16 5.86 -3.51
CA ALA A 165 -17.91 5.92 -2.75
C ALA A 165 -17.77 7.17 -1.88
N VAL A 166 -18.52 8.22 -2.16
CA VAL A 166 -18.43 9.53 -1.50
C VAL A 166 -19.82 9.93 -1.00
N GLY A 167 -19.95 10.09 0.32
CA GLY A 167 -21.21 10.52 0.93
C GLY A 167 -21.52 12.00 0.66
N GLY A 168 -22.79 12.39 0.76
CA GLY A 168 -23.23 13.77 0.48
C GLY A 168 -22.53 14.84 1.34
N SER A 169 -22.23 14.53 2.61
CA SER A 169 -21.47 15.44 3.49
C SER A 169 -20.01 15.58 3.03
N GLU A 170 -19.34 14.48 2.66
CA GLU A 170 -17.97 14.54 2.14
C GLU A 170 -17.92 15.32 0.82
N HIS A 171 -18.89 15.09 -0.07
CA HIS A 171 -19.02 15.84 -1.33
C HIS A 171 -19.09 17.35 -1.09
N ALA A 172 -19.97 17.80 -0.19
CA ALA A 172 -20.13 19.22 0.13
C ALA A 172 -18.84 19.84 0.70
N GLN A 173 -18.15 19.12 1.59
CA GLN A 173 -16.87 19.58 2.16
C GLN A 173 -15.75 19.66 1.12
N ILE A 174 -15.74 18.76 0.13
CA ILE A 174 -14.80 18.85 -0.99
C ILE A 174 -15.15 20.08 -1.84
N GLU A 175 -16.42 20.26 -2.18
CA GLU A 175 -16.89 21.36 -3.04
C GLU A 175 -16.54 22.74 -2.47
N GLU A 176 -16.68 22.93 -1.15
CA GLU A 176 -16.31 24.16 -0.44
C GLU A 176 -14.82 24.52 -0.61
N ARG A 177 -13.94 23.53 -0.82
CA ARG A 177 -12.49 23.74 -0.98
C ARG A 177 -12.07 23.99 -2.43
N VAL A 178 -12.91 23.66 -3.41
CA VAL A 178 -12.53 23.69 -4.84
C VAL A 178 -12.10 25.08 -5.28
N ASP A 179 -12.76 26.14 -4.83
CA ASP A 179 -12.44 27.50 -5.29
C ASP A 179 -11.05 27.95 -4.82
N GLY A 180 -10.69 27.64 -3.57
CA GLY A 180 -9.31 27.83 -3.10
C GLY A 180 -8.28 26.93 -3.81
N PHE A 181 -8.72 25.89 -4.52
CA PHE A 181 -7.83 25.09 -5.39
C PHE A 181 -7.64 25.78 -6.74
N VAL A 182 -8.70 26.35 -7.31
CA VAL A 182 -8.68 27.14 -8.54
C VAL A 182 -7.78 28.36 -8.37
N GLU A 183 -7.96 29.12 -7.29
CA GLU A 183 -7.13 30.31 -6.99
C GLU A 183 -5.65 29.95 -6.92
N ARG A 184 -5.29 28.93 -6.13
CA ARG A 184 -3.90 28.47 -6.02
C ARG A 184 -3.33 27.94 -7.33
N PHE A 185 -4.16 27.28 -8.15
CA PHE A 185 -3.74 26.80 -9.46
C PHE A 185 -3.40 27.98 -10.38
N LEU A 186 -4.27 28.98 -10.46
CA LEU A 186 -4.05 30.18 -11.28
C LEU A 186 -2.84 30.99 -10.80
N GLU A 187 -2.73 31.20 -9.49
CA GLU A 187 -1.64 31.99 -8.88
C GLU A 187 -0.27 31.33 -9.09
N ILE A 188 -0.15 30.03 -8.78
CA ILE A 188 1.14 29.32 -8.77
C ILE A 188 1.54 28.87 -10.18
N CYS A 189 0.59 28.31 -10.94
CA CYS A 189 0.91 27.65 -12.21
C CYS A 189 0.83 28.60 -13.41
N LYS A 190 0.06 29.69 -13.30
CA LYS A 190 -0.16 30.67 -14.38
C LYS A 190 -0.40 30.00 -15.74
N PRO A 191 -1.41 29.12 -15.83
CA PRO A 191 -1.64 28.29 -17.01
C PRO A 191 -2.04 29.13 -18.24
N ASP A 192 -1.68 28.66 -19.43
CA ASP A 192 -2.27 29.16 -20.68
C ASP A 192 -3.69 28.58 -20.83
N LEU A 193 -4.67 29.30 -20.26
CA LEU A 193 -6.07 28.91 -20.30
C LEU A 193 -6.63 28.91 -21.74
N GLY A 194 -6.08 29.74 -22.63
CA GLY A 194 -6.51 29.80 -24.03
C GLY A 194 -6.13 28.52 -24.78
N ALA A 195 -4.88 28.07 -24.61
CA ALA A 195 -4.42 26.80 -25.16
C ALA A 195 -5.23 25.61 -24.61
N LEU A 196 -5.44 25.55 -23.29
CA LEU A 196 -6.23 24.48 -22.66
C LEU A 196 -7.69 24.49 -23.16
N ARG A 197 -8.32 25.66 -23.30
CA ARG A 197 -9.67 25.81 -23.85
C ARG A 197 -9.74 25.34 -25.30
N GLY A 198 -8.71 25.66 -26.10
CA GLY A 198 -8.58 25.21 -27.49
C GLY A 198 -8.58 23.68 -27.60
N LYS A 199 -7.79 23.00 -26.75
CA LYS A 199 -7.72 21.53 -26.70
C LYS A 199 -9.05 20.87 -26.37
N LEU A 200 -9.87 21.50 -25.53
CA LEU A 200 -11.21 21.01 -25.20
C LEU A 200 -12.27 21.34 -26.24
N LYS A 201 -11.96 22.15 -27.27
CA LYS A 201 -12.87 22.52 -28.37
C LYS A 201 -14.21 23.08 -27.85
N GLY A 202 -14.18 23.88 -26.79
CA GLY A 202 -15.36 24.51 -26.18
C GLY A 202 -16.22 23.60 -25.27
N ARG A 203 -15.85 22.32 -25.13
CA ARG A 203 -16.46 21.34 -24.21
C ARG A 203 -15.76 21.34 -22.85
N TRP A 204 -16.31 20.64 -21.87
CA TRP A 204 -15.80 20.57 -20.50
C TRP A 204 -15.58 19.12 -20.03
N LEU A 205 -14.71 18.91 -19.05
CA LEU A 205 -14.32 17.57 -18.58
C LEU A 205 -15.38 16.96 -17.67
N ARG A 206 -15.87 15.76 -18.02
CA ARG A 206 -16.91 15.03 -17.28
C ARG A 206 -16.38 13.70 -16.76
N PRO A 207 -16.17 13.52 -15.44
CA PRO A 207 -15.81 12.23 -14.89
C PRO A 207 -16.97 11.24 -14.97
N ILE A 208 -16.69 10.00 -15.37
CA ILE A 208 -17.67 8.90 -15.48
C ILE A 208 -17.06 7.65 -14.84
N TRP A 209 -17.73 7.03 -13.88
CA TRP A 209 -17.15 5.91 -13.14
C TRP A 209 -17.57 4.56 -13.71
N VAL A 210 -16.58 3.71 -13.96
CA VAL A 210 -16.77 2.33 -14.40
C VAL A 210 -15.99 1.42 -13.45
N VAL A 211 -16.67 0.42 -12.89
CA VAL A 211 -16.08 -0.55 -11.95
C VAL A 211 -16.31 -1.95 -12.48
N GLN A 212 -15.33 -2.84 -12.32
CA GLN A 212 -15.48 -4.23 -12.74
C GLN A 212 -16.61 -4.93 -11.95
N GLY A 213 -17.52 -5.57 -12.69
CA GLY A 213 -18.75 -6.16 -12.15
C GLY A 213 -19.93 -5.17 -12.03
N GLY A 214 -19.78 -3.93 -12.49
CA GLY A 214 -20.89 -3.03 -12.76
C GLY A 214 -21.39 -3.15 -14.20
N ASP A 215 -22.56 -2.59 -14.47
CA ASP A 215 -23.15 -2.59 -15.82
C ASP A 215 -22.32 -1.69 -16.75
N LEU A 216 -21.96 -2.25 -17.91
CA LEU A 216 -21.44 -1.49 -19.04
C LEU A 216 -22.61 -1.18 -19.98
N PRO A 217 -22.59 -0.03 -20.66
CA PRO A 217 -23.65 0.29 -21.62
C PRO A 217 -23.61 -0.69 -22.80
N ASP A 218 -24.78 -1.10 -23.28
CA ASP A 218 -24.91 -2.01 -24.42
C ASP A 218 -24.39 -1.39 -25.72
N GLU A 219 -24.52 -0.07 -25.83
CA GLU A 219 -24.06 0.72 -26.98
C GLU A 219 -23.10 1.83 -26.55
N ARG A 220 -22.35 2.36 -27.52
CA ARG A 220 -21.41 3.45 -27.30
C ARG A 220 -22.16 4.71 -26.83
N PRO A 221 -21.85 5.25 -25.64
CA PRO A 221 -22.44 6.50 -25.19
C PRO A 221 -21.94 7.70 -26.02
N VAL A 222 -22.84 8.64 -26.31
CA VAL A 222 -22.53 9.89 -27.01
C VAL A 222 -22.50 11.05 -26.01
N PHE A 223 -21.46 11.88 -26.10
CA PHE A 223 -21.27 13.06 -25.24
C PHE A 223 -21.10 14.31 -26.11
N GLU A 224 -22.17 15.09 -26.25
CA GLU A 224 -22.19 16.28 -27.12
C GLU A 224 -21.48 17.46 -26.44
N ASP A 225 -21.90 17.82 -25.22
CA ASP A 225 -21.45 19.04 -24.54
C ASP A 225 -20.16 18.86 -23.71
N CYS A 226 -19.78 17.61 -23.44
CA CYS A 226 -18.68 17.29 -22.53
C CYS A 226 -17.68 16.30 -23.13
N VAL A 227 -16.49 16.32 -22.54
CA VAL A 227 -15.37 15.41 -22.79
C VAL A 227 -15.40 14.34 -21.69
N PRO A 228 -15.78 13.09 -21.98
CA PRO A 228 -15.82 12.03 -20.98
C PRO A 228 -14.40 11.66 -20.53
N VAL A 229 -14.19 11.69 -19.22
CA VAL A 229 -13.04 11.11 -18.53
C VAL A 229 -13.54 9.87 -17.80
N VAL A 230 -13.47 8.72 -18.46
CA VAL A 230 -13.96 7.45 -17.92
C VAL A 230 -12.96 6.91 -16.90
N LEU A 231 -13.36 6.88 -15.64
CA LEU A 231 -12.57 6.46 -14.50
C LEU A 231 -12.82 4.97 -14.25
N CYS A 232 -11.94 4.15 -14.83
CA CYS A 232 -12.05 2.70 -14.82
C CYS A 232 -11.27 2.10 -13.65
N THR A 233 -11.98 1.58 -12.63
CA THR A 233 -11.36 0.70 -11.63
C THR A 233 -11.17 -0.67 -12.25
N ALA A 234 -9.92 -1.02 -12.55
CA ALA A 234 -9.54 -2.26 -13.24
C ALA A 234 -9.96 -3.51 -12.45
N SER A 235 -9.77 -3.50 -11.13
CA SER A 235 -9.98 -4.65 -10.26
C SER A 235 -11.41 -4.77 -9.74
N ARG A 236 -11.94 -6.00 -9.69
CA ARG A 236 -13.24 -6.28 -9.09
C ARG A 236 -13.14 -6.23 -7.58
N ARG A 237 -14.22 -5.79 -6.94
CA ARG A 237 -14.33 -5.76 -5.48
C ARG A 237 -14.49 -7.18 -4.93
N VAL A 238 -13.59 -7.59 -4.06
CA VAL A 238 -13.73 -8.83 -3.28
C VAL A 238 -14.32 -8.48 -1.92
N ARG A 239 -15.46 -9.11 -1.57
CA ARG A 239 -16.19 -8.81 -0.32
C ARG A 239 -15.65 -9.59 0.90
N GLY A 240 -14.75 -10.55 0.68
CA GLY A 240 -14.07 -11.36 1.70
C GLY A 240 -12.55 -11.16 1.75
N GLY A 241 -11.83 -12.07 2.43
CA GLY A 241 -10.35 -12.08 2.42
C GLY A 241 -9.79 -12.58 1.08
N GLU A 242 -8.60 -12.11 0.67
CA GLU A 242 -8.01 -12.41 -0.65
C GLU A 242 -7.86 -13.92 -0.94
N GLY A 243 -7.80 -14.78 0.07
CA GLY A 243 -7.79 -16.25 -0.09
C GLY A 243 -9.14 -16.91 -0.41
N SER A 244 -10.25 -16.15 -0.51
CA SER A 244 -11.60 -16.68 -0.75
C SER A 244 -11.99 -16.79 -2.23
N GLU A 245 -11.16 -16.30 -3.15
CA GLU A 245 -11.48 -16.11 -4.57
C GLU A 245 -10.70 -17.05 -5.51
N GLY A 246 -10.29 -18.22 -5.04
CA GLY A 246 -9.66 -19.24 -5.89
C GLY A 246 -8.37 -18.78 -6.60
N GLY A 247 -7.58 -17.91 -5.96
CA GLY A 247 -6.30 -17.42 -6.49
C GLY A 247 -6.36 -16.03 -7.16
N TYR A 248 -7.53 -15.39 -7.24
CA TYR A 248 -7.57 -13.99 -7.68
C TYR A 248 -7.15 -13.01 -6.57
N VAL A 249 -6.37 -12.00 -6.95
CA VAL A 249 -5.88 -10.93 -6.08
C VAL A 249 -6.45 -9.59 -6.55
N GLN A 250 -7.35 -9.03 -5.75
CA GLN A 250 -7.91 -7.71 -6.00
C GLN A 250 -6.81 -6.64 -5.99
N GLY A 251 -6.69 -5.88 -7.08
CA GLY A 251 -5.71 -4.81 -7.16
C GLY A 251 -4.28 -5.36 -7.10
N ALA A 252 -4.03 -6.46 -7.80
CA ALA A 252 -2.78 -7.21 -7.77
C ALA A 252 -1.52 -6.37 -7.98
N ALA A 253 -1.62 -5.30 -8.79
CA ALA A 253 -0.53 -4.36 -9.06
C ALA A 253 -0.49 -3.13 -8.14
N ASP A 254 -1.44 -2.98 -7.20
CA ASP A 254 -1.33 -1.96 -6.16
C ASP A 254 -0.23 -2.35 -5.17
N ASP A 255 0.66 -1.42 -4.85
CA ASP A 255 1.89 -1.63 -4.09
C ASP A 255 2.78 -2.78 -4.63
N HIS A 256 2.92 -2.86 -5.97
CA HIS A 256 3.68 -3.90 -6.67
C HIS A 256 5.15 -4.01 -6.27
N GLU A 257 5.72 -2.97 -5.68
CA GLU A 257 7.10 -2.94 -5.19
C GLU A 257 7.36 -4.03 -4.13
N ALA A 258 6.31 -4.52 -3.46
CA ALA A 258 6.41 -5.55 -2.43
C ALA A 258 6.55 -6.99 -2.99
N TRP A 259 6.23 -7.24 -4.26
CA TRP A 259 6.19 -8.60 -4.83
C TRP A 259 6.82 -8.73 -6.22
N SER A 260 6.90 -7.65 -6.99
CA SER A 260 7.30 -7.69 -8.41
C SER A 260 8.76 -8.08 -8.64
N CYS A 261 9.61 -8.09 -7.61
CA CYS A 261 11.05 -8.37 -7.75
C CYS A 261 11.75 -7.49 -8.81
N GLY A 262 11.26 -6.26 -9.01
CA GLY A 262 11.78 -5.32 -10.01
C GLY A 262 11.16 -5.48 -11.42
N LEU A 263 10.26 -6.44 -11.62
CA LEU A 263 9.51 -6.59 -12.86
C LEU A 263 8.73 -5.29 -13.18
N THR A 264 8.87 -4.81 -14.41
CA THR A 264 8.13 -3.65 -14.90
C THR A 264 6.89 -4.08 -15.69
N PRO A 265 5.85 -3.22 -15.85
CA PRO A 265 4.69 -3.54 -16.68
C PRO A 265 5.05 -3.95 -18.10
N THR A 266 5.99 -3.23 -18.74
CA THR A 266 6.43 -3.54 -20.11
C THR A 266 7.09 -4.91 -20.18
N ALA A 267 8.05 -5.18 -19.27
CA ALA A 267 8.73 -6.47 -19.20
C ALA A 267 7.74 -7.62 -18.95
N PHE A 268 6.75 -7.41 -18.09
CA PHE A 268 5.69 -8.36 -17.85
C PHE A 268 4.91 -8.68 -19.13
N TRP A 269 4.40 -7.67 -19.84
CA TRP A 269 3.58 -7.89 -21.02
C TRP A 269 4.35 -8.53 -22.18
N GLU A 270 5.63 -8.17 -22.36
CA GLU A 270 6.51 -8.75 -23.38
C GLU A 270 6.86 -10.21 -23.08
N ASN A 271 6.94 -10.59 -21.81
CA ASN A 271 7.37 -11.92 -21.37
C ASN A 271 6.24 -12.70 -20.67
N LYS A 272 4.98 -12.34 -20.92
CA LYS A 272 3.83 -12.85 -20.17
C LYS A 272 3.72 -14.38 -20.21
N GLU A 273 4.00 -14.99 -21.37
CA GLU A 273 3.87 -16.44 -21.56
C GLU A 273 4.94 -17.20 -20.79
N LEU A 274 6.18 -16.69 -20.81
CA LEU A 274 7.28 -17.23 -20.02
C LEU A 274 6.99 -17.13 -18.52
N LEU A 275 6.54 -15.96 -18.06
CA LEU A 275 6.26 -15.73 -16.64
C LEU A 275 5.10 -16.60 -16.12
N LEU A 276 4.03 -16.79 -16.90
CA LEU A 276 2.91 -17.65 -16.49
C LEU A 276 3.23 -19.14 -16.59
N GLY A 277 4.14 -19.52 -17.49
CA GLY A 277 4.60 -20.91 -17.65
C GLY A 277 5.70 -21.33 -16.68
N THR A 278 6.26 -20.38 -15.92
CA THR A 278 7.33 -20.64 -14.94
C THR A 278 6.73 -21.03 -13.59
N ASN A 279 7.33 -22.04 -12.92
CA ASN A 279 6.92 -22.43 -11.57
C ASN A 279 7.14 -21.31 -10.56
N GLU A 280 6.32 -21.26 -9.51
CA GLU A 280 6.38 -20.18 -8.50
C GLU A 280 7.75 -20.02 -7.84
N GLU A 281 8.46 -21.13 -7.62
CA GLU A 281 9.78 -21.15 -6.97
C GLU A 281 10.89 -20.55 -7.84
N ASP A 282 10.76 -20.69 -9.17
CA ASP A 282 11.75 -20.24 -10.15
C ASP A 282 11.50 -18.78 -10.62
N LEU A 283 10.28 -18.28 -10.41
CA LEU A 283 9.86 -16.95 -10.86
C LEU A 283 10.78 -15.81 -10.40
N PRO A 284 11.23 -15.73 -9.14
CA PRO A 284 12.15 -14.68 -8.72
C PRO A 284 13.46 -14.66 -9.51
N GLU A 285 13.98 -15.83 -9.90
CA GLU A 285 15.20 -15.92 -10.70
C GLU A 285 14.96 -15.53 -12.15
N VAL A 286 13.87 -16.01 -12.75
CA VAL A 286 13.47 -15.61 -14.10
C VAL A 286 13.24 -14.10 -14.18
N ILE A 287 12.56 -13.50 -13.20
CA ILE A 287 12.36 -12.05 -13.13
C ILE A 287 13.71 -11.33 -13.03
N ARG A 288 14.63 -11.77 -12.17
CA ARG A 288 15.98 -11.18 -12.11
C ARG A 288 16.72 -11.30 -13.44
N GLY A 289 16.60 -12.42 -14.12
CA GLY A 289 17.16 -12.65 -15.46
C GLY A 289 16.55 -11.71 -16.50
N LEU A 290 15.24 -11.48 -16.48
CA LEU A 290 14.56 -10.53 -17.37
C LEU A 290 14.98 -9.09 -17.06
N VAL A 291 15.01 -8.71 -15.79
CA VAL A 291 15.43 -7.36 -15.37
C VAL A 291 16.90 -7.10 -15.71
N GLY A 292 17.78 -8.11 -15.59
CA GLY A 292 19.19 -8.01 -15.96
C GLY A 292 19.48 -8.16 -17.46
N GLY A 293 18.64 -8.91 -18.19
CA GLY A 293 18.76 -9.21 -19.62
C GLY A 293 18.05 -8.21 -20.53
N LEU A 294 17.12 -7.42 -19.99
CA LEU A 294 16.71 -6.14 -20.55
C LEU A 294 17.90 -5.18 -20.43
N GLY A 295 18.94 -5.38 -21.24
CA GLY A 295 20.00 -4.40 -21.43
C GLY A 295 19.33 -3.05 -21.65
N GLY A 296 19.43 -2.16 -20.65
CA GLY A 296 18.46 -1.09 -20.45
C GLY A 296 18.15 -0.38 -21.76
N SER A 297 16.87 -0.27 -22.10
CA SER A 297 16.45 0.53 -23.25
C SER A 297 17.18 1.87 -23.20
N LYS A 298 17.73 2.33 -24.33
CA LYS A 298 18.47 3.60 -24.40
C LYS A 298 17.69 4.66 -23.63
N ALA A 299 18.35 5.36 -22.71
CA ALA A 299 17.67 6.41 -21.98
C ALA A 299 17.17 7.45 -22.99
N VAL A 300 15.88 7.80 -22.90
CA VAL A 300 15.25 8.79 -23.76
C VAL A 300 15.25 10.12 -23.02
N PRO A 301 16.08 11.10 -23.44
CA PRO A 301 16.12 12.39 -22.78
C PRO A 301 14.83 13.16 -23.04
N VAL A 302 14.28 13.76 -21.98
CA VAL A 302 13.06 14.56 -22.04
C VAL A 302 13.41 16.04 -22.04
N LEU A 303 12.92 16.76 -23.05
CA LEU A 303 13.07 18.22 -23.14
C LEU A 303 12.23 18.91 -22.05
N VAL A 304 12.86 19.78 -21.26
CA VAL A 304 12.19 20.61 -20.26
C VAL A 304 11.55 21.82 -20.94
N LYS A 305 10.27 21.72 -21.31
CA LYS A 305 9.55 22.86 -21.89
C LYS A 305 9.34 23.98 -20.85
N PRO A 306 9.32 25.26 -21.24
CA PRO A 306 9.39 25.82 -22.58
C PRO A 306 10.82 26.00 -23.13
N THR A 307 11.87 25.50 -22.46
CA THR A 307 13.21 25.56 -23.05
C THR A 307 13.28 24.74 -24.34
N THR A 308 14.25 25.07 -25.19
CA THR A 308 14.45 24.41 -26.49
C THR A 308 15.65 23.46 -26.49
N ASN A 309 16.48 23.51 -25.45
CA ASN A 309 17.80 22.88 -25.43
C ASN A 309 18.19 22.23 -24.09
N LEU A 310 17.35 22.28 -23.05
CA LEU A 310 17.60 21.65 -21.74
C LEU A 310 16.85 20.33 -21.60
N PHE A 311 17.59 19.25 -21.39
CA PHE A 311 17.06 17.89 -21.30
C PHE A 311 17.36 17.25 -19.95
N VAL A 312 16.48 16.37 -19.48
CA VAL A 312 16.73 15.49 -18.34
C VAL A 312 16.61 14.03 -18.76
N SER A 313 17.43 13.16 -18.17
CA SER A 313 17.44 11.74 -18.54
C SER A 313 17.86 10.83 -17.38
N SER A 314 17.60 9.53 -17.53
CA SER A 314 18.37 8.51 -16.79
C SER A 314 19.84 8.55 -17.27
N SER A 315 20.77 8.26 -16.37
CA SER A 315 22.18 8.05 -16.70
C SER A 315 22.47 6.64 -17.23
N GLU A 316 21.56 5.69 -17.03
CA GLU A 316 21.72 4.31 -17.50
C GLU A 316 21.51 4.27 -19.02
N ASN A 317 22.51 3.81 -19.78
CA ASN A 317 22.47 3.74 -21.25
C ASN A 317 22.09 5.06 -21.94
N LEU A 318 22.56 6.18 -21.39
CA LEU A 318 22.40 7.50 -21.98
C LEU A 318 23.33 7.67 -23.17
N ASP A 319 22.74 7.96 -24.33
CA ASP A 319 23.47 8.46 -25.49
C ASP A 319 23.84 9.94 -25.27
N ILE A 320 25.11 10.21 -24.99
CA ILE A 320 25.62 11.56 -24.73
C ILE A 320 26.05 12.29 -26.00
N ASP A 321 26.11 11.62 -27.15
CA ASP A 321 26.63 12.19 -28.39
C ASP A 321 25.89 13.46 -28.84
N PRO A 322 24.55 13.55 -28.74
CA PRO A 322 23.79 14.72 -29.16
C PRO A 322 23.98 15.98 -28.30
N PHE A 323 24.68 15.89 -27.17
CA PHE A 323 24.74 16.95 -26.16
C PHE A 323 26.12 17.60 -26.07
N ASP A 324 26.17 18.93 -25.96
CA ASP A 324 27.40 19.70 -25.78
C ASP A 324 27.79 19.83 -24.31
N VAL A 325 26.79 19.89 -23.44
CA VAL A 325 26.93 20.14 -22.00
C VAL A 325 26.26 19.01 -21.23
N ILE A 326 26.99 18.38 -20.31
CA ILE A 326 26.53 17.22 -19.55
C ILE A 326 26.69 17.51 -18.06
N ILE A 327 25.62 17.33 -17.29
CA ILE A 327 25.64 17.40 -15.83
C ILE A 327 25.15 16.06 -15.27
N SER A 328 26.01 15.32 -14.56
CA SER A 328 25.63 14.02 -13.99
C SER A 328 25.54 14.06 -12.48
N CYS A 329 24.45 13.54 -11.92
CA CYS A 329 24.20 13.40 -10.49
C CYS A 329 24.25 11.91 -10.13
N THR A 330 25.46 11.36 -10.09
CA THR A 330 25.73 9.92 -9.99
C THR A 330 26.81 9.65 -8.95
N PRO A 331 26.86 8.43 -8.35
CA PRO A 331 27.92 8.09 -7.40
C PRO A 331 29.32 8.18 -8.03
N GLU A 332 29.43 7.71 -9.27
CA GLU A 332 30.66 7.74 -10.07
C GLU A 332 30.46 8.62 -11.31
N ALA A 333 31.56 9.15 -11.86
CA ALA A 333 31.53 9.92 -13.10
C ALA A 333 31.06 9.02 -14.25
N LEU A 334 30.37 9.61 -15.23
CA LEU A 334 29.95 8.87 -16.42
C LEU A 334 31.16 8.31 -17.14
N SER A 335 31.00 7.11 -17.68
CA SER A 335 32.02 6.45 -18.47
C SER A 335 31.67 6.42 -19.96
N THR A 336 32.68 6.41 -20.81
CA THR A 336 32.53 6.35 -22.26
C THR A 336 33.62 5.49 -22.88
N THR A 337 33.28 4.84 -24.00
CA THR A 337 34.21 4.05 -24.81
C THR A 337 34.93 4.89 -25.87
N ASN A 338 34.49 6.13 -26.12
CA ASN A 338 35.06 7.01 -27.13
C ASN A 338 35.76 8.25 -26.51
N PRO A 339 37.10 8.26 -26.43
CA PRO A 339 37.87 9.40 -25.91
C PRO A 339 37.68 10.71 -26.66
N GLU A 340 37.46 10.65 -27.99
CA GLU A 340 37.29 11.86 -28.80
C GLU A 340 35.96 12.55 -28.50
N HIS A 341 34.93 11.80 -28.11
CA HIS A 341 33.62 12.37 -27.72
C HIS A 341 33.67 13.15 -26.40
N VAL A 342 34.72 12.97 -25.59
CA VAL A 342 34.87 13.66 -24.30
C VAL A 342 35.55 15.02 -24.46
N LYS A 343 36.53 15.13 -25.37
CA LYS A 343 37.42 16.30 -25.48
C LYS A 343 36.67 17.60 -25.82
N THR A 344 35.54 17.51 -26.49
CA THR A 344 34.78 18.66 -26.99
C THR A 344 33.59 19.04 -26.11
N LYS A 345 33.25 18.22 -25.10
CA LYS A 345 32.05 18.39 -24.28
C LYS A 345 32.36 19.08 -22.95
N GLN A 346 31.46 19.93 -22.49
CA GLN A 346 31.52 20.53 -21.15
C GLN A 346 30.86 19.58 -20.16
N TYR A 347 31.60 19.11 -19.16
CA TYR A 347 31.11 18.10 -18.22
C TYR A 347 31.24 18.53 -16.76
N LEU A 348 30.13 18.44 -16.01
CA LEU A 348 30.08 18.60 -14.57
C LEU A 348 29.61 17.31 -13.90
N HIS A 349 30.45 16.72 -13.05
CA HIS A 349 30.07 15.60 -12.19
C HIS A 349 29.69 16.10 -10.79
N LEU A 350 28.42 15.95 -10.44
CA LEU A 350 27.90 16.13 -9.09
C LEU A 350 27.88 14.76 -8.40
N ALA A 351 28.93 14.48 -7.62
CA ALA A 351 29.07 13.21 -6.92
C ALA A 351 27.98 13.05 -5.85
N CYS A 352 26.92 12.29 -6.20
CA CYS A 352 25.74 12.09 -5.37
C CYS A 352 25.45 10.59 -5.23
N GLN A 353 25.24 10.12 -4.00
CA GLN A 353 24.76 8.76 -3.78
C GLN A 353 23.32 8.55 -4.28
N THR A 354 22.84 7.32 -4.27
CA THR A 354 21.44 7.02 -4.62
C THR A 354 20.49 7.33 -3.46
N LEU A 355 19.19 7.49 -3.77
CA LEU A 355 18.11 7.64 -2.77
C LEU A 355 18.30 8.87 -1.85
N LYS A 356 17.85 8.76 -0.60
CA LYS A 356 17.82 9.87 0.39
C LYS A 356 19.20 10.47 0.67
N LEU A 357 20.27 9.66 0.61
CA LEU A 357 21.64 10.13 0.79
C LEU A 357 22.06 11.05 -0.37
N GLY A 358 21.67 10.70 -1.59
CA GLY A 358 21.86 11.55 -2.78
C GLY A 358 21.26 12.94 -2.65
N SER A 359 20.04 13.05 -2.12
CA SER A 359 19.39 14.36 -1.91
C SER A 359 20.17 15.24 -0.93
N ARG A 360 20.84 14.65 0.08
CA ARG A 360 21.69 15.39 1.02
C ARG A 360 22.97 15.86 0.33
N ASP A 361 23.64 14.96 -0.38
CA ASP A 361 24.88 15.27 -1.10
C ASP A 361 24.66 16.38 -2.12
N LEU A 362 23.53 16.32 -2.85
CA LEU A 362 23.13 17.31 -3.84
C LEU A 362 23.13 18.74 -3.28
N ARG A 363 22.74 18.95 -2.02
CA ARG A 363 22.72 20.29 -1.40
C ARG A 363 24.10 20.95 -1.44
N ASN A 364 25.14 20.17 -1.18
CA ASN A 364 26.52 20.67 -1.15
C ASN A 364 27.07 20.77 -2.58
N GLN A 365 26.71 19.82 -3.45
CA GLN A 365 27.17 19.77 -4.84
C GLN A 365 26.61 20.92 -5.69
N LEU A 366 25.39 21.41 -5.41
CA LEU A 366 24.75 22.51 -6.15
C LEU A 366 25.56 23.81 -6.16
N GLN A 367 26.47 24.03 -5.18
CA GLN A 367 27.34 25.21 -5.18
C GLN A 367 28.29 25.24 -6.39
N SER A 368 28.72 24.07 -6.89
CA SER A 368 29.58 23.98 -8.07
C SER A 368 28.87 24.36 -9.37
N LEU A 369 27.53 24.35 -9.38
CA LEU A 369 26.72 24.67 -10.55
C LEU A 369 26.96 26.11 -11.01
N GLU A 370 27.13 27.06 -10.09
CA GLU A 370 27.26 28.47 -10.46
C GLU A 370 28.53 28.77 -11.25
N ALA A 371 29.66 28.26 -10.77
CA ALA A 371 30.95 28.40 -11.46
C ALA A 371 30.95 27.69 -12.81
N PHE A 372 30.30 26.53 -12.91
CA PHE A 372 30.19 25.78 -14.15
C PHE A 372 29.28 26.49 -15.18
N MET A 373 28.10 26.94 -14.77
CA MET A 373 27.19 27.64 -15.69
C MET A 373 27.82 28.93 -16.24
N ALA A 374 28.64 29.62 -15.44
CA ALA A 374 29.39 30.80 -15.88
C ALA A 374 30.55 30.49 -16.84
N SER A 375 31.10 29.27 -16.82
CA SER A 375 32.20 28.87 -17.70
C SER A 375 31.75 28.37 -19.07
N VAL A 376 30.47 28.06 -19.24
CA VAL A 376 29.90 27.57 -20.51
C VAL A 376 29.47 28.77 -21.38
N PRO A 377 30.15 29.03 -22.52
CA PRO A 377 29.76 30.12 -23.41
C PRO A 377 28.52 29.75 -24.22
N ASP A 378 27.69 30.77 -24.48
CA ASP A 378 26.53 30.70 -25.38
C ASP A 378 25.58 29.53 -25.09
N LEU A 379 25.06 29.47 -23.86
CA LEU A 379 24.16 28.41 -23.41
C LEU A 379 22.95 28.18 -24.32
N ASN A 380 22.45 29.20 -25.03
CA ASN A 380 21.28 29.09 -25.89
C ASN A 380 21.52 28.28 -27.18
N SER A 381 22.77 28.17 -27.66
CA SER A 381 23.10 27.37 -28.85
C SER A 381 23.53 25.94 -28.54
N ARG A 382 23.65 25.59 -27.25
CA ARG A 382 24.17 24.31 -26.78
C ARG A 382 23.08 23.38 -26.31
N LYS A 383 23.16 22.09 -26.63
CA LYS A 383 22.27 21.07 -26.06
C LYS A 383 22.80 20.60 -24.71
N ILE A 384 21.98 20.77 -23.67
CA ILE A 384 22.35 20.48 -22.27
C ILE A 384 21.56 19.27 -21.79
N VAL A 385 22.23 18.27 -21.22
CA VAL A 385 21.56 17.14 -20.56
C VAL A 385 21.96 17.03 -19.09
N ILE A 386 20.96 16.81 -18.24
CA ILE A 386 21.12 16.53 -16.83
C ILE A 386 20.65 15.11 -16.55
N CYS A 387 21.51 14.29 -15.95
CA CYS A 387 21.16 12.89 -15.70
C CYS A 387 21.41 12.45 -14.26
N CYS A 388 20.64 11.46 -13.83
CA CYS A 388 20.84 10.68 -12.62
C CYS A 388 20.33 9.25 -12.87
N PRO A 389 20.59 8.26 -12.00
CA PRO A 389 20.23 6.86 -12.30
C PRO A 389 18.76 6.66 -12.71
N THR A 390 17.83 7.32 -12.01
CA THR A 390 16.39 7.19 -12.30
C THR A 390 15.86 8.15 -13.36
N GLY A 391 16.59 9.24 -13.62
CA GLY A 391 16.11 10.38 -14.43
C GLY A 391 14.91 11.14 -13.85
N LYS A 392 14.47 10.83 -12.63
CA LYS A 392 13.19 11.30 -12.05
C LYS A 392 13.34 12.07 -10.73
N ASP A 393 14.54 12.11 -10.15
CA ASP A 393 14.79 12.72 -8.84
C ASP A 393 15.89 13.79 -8.85
N LEU A 394 17.15 13.41 -8.64
CA LEU A 394 18.26 14.38 -8.52
C LEU A 394 18.45 15.25 -9.77
N SER A 395 18.34 14.65 -10.96
CA SER A 395 18.41 15.39 -12.23
C SER A 395 17.32 16.44 -12.34
N ILE A 396 16.10 16.14 -11.86
CA ILE A 396 14.99 17.08 -11.82
C ILE A 396 15.27 18.22 -10.83
N GLY A 397 15.90 17.92 -9.70
CA GLY A 397 16.35 18.92 -8.73
C GLY A 397 17.36 19.91 -9.31
N VAL A 398 18.36 19.41 -10.05
CA VAL A 398 19.37 20.26 -10.72
C VAL A 398 18.73 21.06 -11.86
N ALA A 399 17.88 20.44 -12.67
CA ALA A 399 17.14 21.13 -13.72
C ALA A 399 16.32 22.28 -13.15
N LEU A 400 15.64 22.05 -12.01
CA LEU A 400 14.88 23.08 -11.31
C LEU A 400 15.78 24.23 -10.84
N ALA A 401 16.96 23.93 -10.29
CA ALA A 401 17.91 24.97 -9.90
C ALA A 401 18.35 25.81 -11.10
N ILE A 402 18.69 25.18 -12.23
CA ILE A 402 19.07 25.88 -13.46
C ILE A 402 17.94 26.75 -13.99
N VAL A 403 16.72 26.21 -14.11
CA VAL A 403 15.57 26.96 -14.62
C VAL A 403 15.21 28.13 -13.70
N CYS A 404 15.36 27.99 -12.38
CA CYS A 404 15.12 29.09 -11.45
C CYS A 404 16.17 30.21 -11.58
N LEU A 405 17.43 29.86 -11.81
CA LEU A 405 18.55 30.80 -11.74
C LEU A 405 18.92 31.43 -13.08
N TYR A 406 18.79 30.70 -14.19
CA TYR A 406 19.41 31.05 -15.46
C TYR A 406 18.44 31.06 -16.65
N VAL A 407 17.13 30.90 -16.43
CA VAL A 407 16.14 30.84 -17.52
C VAL A 407 15.04 31.88 -17.28
N ASN A 408 14.70 32.66 -18.33
CA ASN A 408 13.61 33.64 -18.29
C ASN A 408 12.23 32.99 -18.44
N ASP A 409 11.16 33.77 -18.55
CA ASP A 409 9.78 33.25 -18.64
C ASP A 409 9.45 32.66 -20.02
N GLU A 410 10.27 32.97 -21.04
CA GLU A 410 10.17 32.45 -22.41
C GLU A 410 10.95 31.14 -22.62
N GLY A 411 11.67 30.66 -21.61
CA GLY A 411 12.48 29.43 -21.70
C GLY A 411 13.88 29.64 -22.30
N VAL A 412 14.35 30.89 -22.37
CA VAL A 412 15.67 31.28 -22.91
C VAL A 412 16.67 31.46 -21.76
N PHE A 413 17.91 31.00 -21.96
CA PHE A 413 18.98 31.19 -20.98
C PHE A 413 19.40 32.66 -20.89
N THR A 414 19.52 33.16 -19.67
CA THR A 414 19.97 34.52 -19.38
C THR A 414 21.45 34.54 -18.99
N PRO A 415 22.22 35.56 -19.42
CA PRO A 415 23.64 35.69 -19.06
C PRO A 415 23.82 35.98 -17.56
N GLU A 416 22.86 36.67 -16.95
CA GLU A 416 22.89 36.99 -15.53
C GLU A 416 22.09 35.98 -14.71
N LYS A 417 22.64 35.62 -13.55
CA LYS A 417 21.98 34.80 -12.54
C LYS A 417 20.87 35.61 -11.86
N ARG A 418 19.69 35.02 -11.71
CA ARG A 418 18.60 35.56 -10.90
C ARG A 418 18.98 35.54 -9.41
N THR A 419 18.85 36.69 -8.75
CA THR A 419 19.25 36.87 -7.35
C THR A 419 18.12 36.71 -6.34
N LYS A 420 16.86 36.89 -6.77
CA LYS A 420 15.67 36.73 -5.93
C LYS A 420 14.81 35.59 -6.44
N VAL A 421 14.72 34.54 -5.65
CA VAL A 421 13.90 33.36 -5.90
C VAL A 421 13.09 33.09 -4.63
N ASP A 422 11.77 32.98 -4.76
CA ASP A 422 10.90 32.60 -3.67
C ASP A 422 10.26 31.23 -3.90
N LYS A 423 9.59 30.71 -2.87
CA LYS A 423 8.98 29.38 -2.90
C LYS A 423 7.85 29.26 -3.92
N THR A 424 7.18 30.34 -4.26
CA THR A 424 6.10 30.36 -5.26
C THR A 424 6.70 30.25 -6.65
N PHE A 425 7.76 31.02 -6.94
CA PHE A 425 8.50 30.96 -8.19
C PHE A 425 9.12 29.56 -8.42
N ILE A 426 9.74 28.95 -7.39
CA ILE A 426 10.27 27.59 -7.49
C ILE A 426 9.17 26.59 -7.85
N LYS A 427 7.98 26.71 -7.23
CA LYS A 427 6.84 25.85 -7.57
C LYS A 427 6.40 26.07 -9.01
N GLN A 428 6.31 27.32 -9.47
CA GLN A 428 5.98 27.67 -10.84
C GLN A 428 6.96 27.01 -11.82
N ARG A 429 8.27 27.16 -11.61
CA ARG A 429 9.30 26.53 -12.47
C ARG A 429 9.32 25.01 -12.37
N LEU A 430 8.93 24.43 -11.24
CA LEU A 430 8.75 22.98 -11.14
C LEU A 430 7.58 22.48 -12.01
N THR A 431 6.55 23.29 -12.27
CA THR A 431 5.46 22.91 -13.19
C THR A 431 5.96 22.69 -14.61
N TRP A 432 6.95 23.46 -15.06
CA TRP A 432 7.56 23.34 -16.39
C TRP A 432 8.20 21.96 -16.59
N ILE A 433 8.86 21.45 -15.55
CA ILE A 433 9.51 20.14 -15.58
C ILE A 433 8.49 19.02 -15.41
N THR A 434 7.62 19.12 -14.40
CA THR A 434 6.65 18.06 -14.07
C THR A 434 5.56 17.85 -15.13
N THR A 435 5.36 18.82 -16.03
CA THR A 435 4.43 18.70 -17.18
C THR A 435 5.11 18.18 -18.44
N ALA A 436 6.44 18.08 -18.49
CA ALA A 436 7.17 17.61 -19.66
C ALA A 436 7.03 16.09 -19.89
N ALA A 437 7.02 15.29 -18.82
CA ALA A 437 6.66 13.87 -18.90
C ALA A 437 6.13 13.32 -17.55
N PRO A 438 5.33 12.23 -17.58
CA PRO A 438 4.84 11.59 -16.37
C PRO A 438 5.98 11.11 -15.45
N GLY A 439 5.86 11.37 -14.15
CA GLY A 439 6.81 10.90 -13.14
C GLY A 439 8.08 11.75 -12.96
N MET A 440 8.23 12.87 -13.69
CA MET A 440 9.30 13.86 -13.48
C MET A 440 9.04 14.74 -12.25
N ASN A 441 8.93 14.13 -11.07
CA ASN A 441 8.63 14.82 -9.83
C ASN A 441 9.67 14.43 -8.75
N PRO A 442 10.53 15.36 -8.33
CA PRO A 442 11.61 15.07 -7.40
C PRO A 442 11.05 14.72 -6.01
N SER A 443 11.84 13.95 -5.25
CA SER A 443 11.52 13.60 -3.87
C SER A 443 11.40 14.85 -2.99
N ARG A 444 10.71 14.70 -1.85
CA ARG A 444 10.58 15.79 -0.87
C ARG A 444 11.96 16.21 -0.36
N GLU A 445 12.86 15.26 -0.19
CA GLU A 445 14.24 15.43 0.24
C GLU A 445 15.05 16.23 -0.79
N THR A 446 14.98 15.86 -2.07
CA THR A 446 15.62 16.60 -3.16
C THR A 446 15.12 18.04 -3.23
N LEU A 447 13.81 18.26 -3.13
CA LEU A 447 13.24 19.62 -3.11
C LEU A 447 13.64 20.42 -1.88
N LYS A 448 13.80 19.80 -0.71
CA LYS A 448 14.32 20.49 0.47
C LYS A 448 15.75 20.99 0.21
N SER A 449 16.58 20.18 -0.44
CA SER A 449 17.95 20.57 -0.79
C SER A 449 18.00 21.67 -1.83
N VAL A 450 17.18 21.61 -2.88
CA VAL A 450 17.07 22.69 -3.88
C VAL A 450 16.54 23.97 -3.26
N ASN A 451 15.50 23.91 -2.43
CA ASN A 451 14.98 25.08 -1.73
C ASN A 451 16.02 25.72 -0.80
N SER A 452 16.77 24.91 -0.07
CA SER A 452 17.85 25.40 0.82
C SER A 452 18.96 26.10 0.04
N PHE A 453 19.22 25.67 -1.19
CA PHE A 453 20.22 26.28 -2.07
C PHE A 453 19.69 27.57 -2.72
N LEU A 454 18.45 27.57 -3.22
CA LEU A 454 17.85 28.72 -3.92
C LEU A 454 17.35 29.83 -2.98
N MET A 455 17.03 29.49 -1.73
CA MET A 455 16.54 30.41 -0.70
C MET A 455 17.42 30.27 0.56
N PRO A 456 18.70 30.65 0.51
CA PRO A 456 19.58 30.59 1.68
C PRO A 456 19.06 31.54 2.77
N ASP A 457 19.11 31.10 4.02
CA ASP A 457 18.69 31.92 5.15
C ASP A 457 19.68 33.08 5.33
N PRO A 458 19.24 34.35 5.35
CA PRO A 458 20.14 35.49 5.55
C PRO A 458 20.93 35.40 6.87
N TYR A 459 20.48 34.59 7.84
CA TYR A 459 21.16 34.39 9.12
C TYR A 459 22.04 33.12 9.19
N SER A 460 22.07 32.27 8.16
CA SER A 460 22.91 31.05 8.18
C SER A 460 24.38 31.31 7.82
N ASN A 461 24.80 32.55 7.60
CA ASN A 461 26.20 32.92 7.32
C ASN A 461 26.83 33.64 8.51
N SER A 462 27.21 32.89 9.54
CA SER A 462 28.25 33.29 10.50
C SER A 462 29.36 32.25 10.66
N GLN A 463 29.43 31.26 9.75
CA GLN A 463 30.62 30.44 9.58
C GLN A 463 30.99 30.47 8.11
N SER A 464 31.90 31.39 7.75
CA SER A 464 32.72 31.21 6.57
C SER A 464 33.38 29.82 6.68
N PRO A 465 33.24 28.94 5.69
CA PRO A 465 34.15 27.83 5.58
C PRO A 465 35.54 28.45 5.47
N SER A 466 36.45 28.02 6.35
CA SER A 466 37.87 28.22 6.10
C SER A 466 38.18 27.82 4.66
N SER A 467 39.16 28.48 4.06
CA SER A 467 39.66 28.32 2.70
C SER A 467 40.02 26.87 2.34
N ALA A 468 39.02 26.00 2.22
CA ALA A 468 39.11 24.71 1.60
C ALA A 468 39.17 25.01 0.10
N SER A 469 40.36 24.83 -0.47
CA SER A 469 40.53 24.71 -1.92
C SER A 469 39.38 23.89 -2.51
N PRO A 470 38.80 24.29 -3.66
CA PRO A 470 37.71 23.55 -4.26
C PRO A 470 38.10 22.07 -4.32
N PRO A 471 37.24 21.14 -3.87
CA PRO A 471 37.53 19.72 -4.08
C PRO A 471 37.83 19.58 -5.57
N LYS A 472 38.97 18.95 -5.90
CA LYS A 472 39.30 18.61 -7.28
C LYS A 472 38.27 17.60 -7.76
N THR A 473 37.08 18.06 -8.13
CA THR A 473 36.07 17.26 -8.81
C THR A 473 36.73 16.82 -10.10
N LYS A 474 36.86 15.50 -10.29
CA LYS A 474 37.31 14.95 -11.58
C LYS A 474 36.23 15.31 -12.60
N SER A 475 36.36 16.48 -13.23
CA SER A 475 35.44 17.00 -14.25
C SER A 475 35.65 16.33 -15.61
N LEU A 476 36.12 15.10 -15.62
CA LEU A 476 36.51 14.35 -16.81
C LEU A 476 35.70 13.05 -16.85
N LEU A 477 35.06 12.76 -17.99
CA LEU A 477 34.43 11.47 -18.22
C LEU A 477 35.48 10.35 -18.11
N THR A 478 35.09 9.23 -17.50
CA THR A 478 36.01 8.11 -17.27
C THR A 478 36.04 7.20 -18.50
N LEU A 479 37.23 6.84 -19.01
CA LEU A 479 37.32 5.92 -20.14
C LEU A 479 37.17 4.46 -19.70
N LEU A 480 36.30 3.71 -20.37
CA LEU A 480 36.19 2.26 -20.17
C LEU A 480 37.43 1.57 -20.79
N PRO A 481 38.10 0.65 -20.07
CA PRO A 481 39.18 -0.14 -20.65
C PRO A 481 38.64 -1.07 -21.75
N THR A 482 39.25 -1.01 -22.94
CA THR A 482 38.90 -1.88 -24.07
C THR A 482 39.43 -3.29 -23.83
N ASN A 483 38.57 -4.23 -23.44
CA ASN A 483 38.89 -5.65 -23.43
C ASN A 483 38.65 -6.24 -24.84
N THR A 484 39.71 -6.38 -25.62
CA THR A 484 39.74 -7.28 -26.78
C THR A 484 39.97 -8.70 -26.30
N THR A 485 38.91 -9.50 -26.22
CA THR A 485 39.03 -10.96 -26.12
C THR A 485 38.21 -11.60 -27.22
N THR A 486 38.92 -11.97 -28.28
CA THR A 486 38.47 -12.83 -29.37
C THR A 486 38.22 -14.23 -28.81
N THR A 487 36.98 -14.72 -28.83
CA THR A 487 36.72 -16.15 -28.64
C THR A 487 35.77 -16.64 -29.72
N THR A 488 36.36 -17.42 -30.61
CA THR A 488 35.81 -18.20 -31.70
C THR A 488 34.77 -19.23 -31.25
N CYS A 489 33.78 -19.48 -32.12
CA CYS A 489 32.74 -20.52 -32.04
C CYS A 489 33.29 -21.95 -31.83
N PRO A 490 32.40 -22.92 -31.53
CA PRO A 490 31.97 -23.77 -32.64
C PRO A 490 30.46 -24.06 -32.68
N MET A 491 29.94 -24.06 -33.92
CA MET A 491 28.65 -24.63 -34.31
C MET A 491 28.67 -26.15 -34.16
N ALA A 492 27.54 -26.72 -33.77
CA ALA A 492 27.19 -28.11 -34.06
C ALA A 492 25.77 -28.17 -34.64
N THR A 493 25.69 -28.38 -35.94
CA THR A 493 24.52 -28.83 -36.70
C THR A 493 24.15 -30.26 -36.31
N THR A 494 22.86 -30.54 -36.09
CA THR A 494 22.25 -31.83 -36.47
C THR A 494 20.77 -31.67 -36.77
N THR A 495 20.43 -32.18 -37.94
CA THR A 495 19.13 -32.36 -38.57
C THR A 495 18.33 -33.51 -37.94
N SER A 496 17.01 -33.37 -37.79
CA SER A 496 16.04 -34.42 -38.17
C SER A 496 14.60 -33.96 -37.98
N THR A 497 13.83 -34.09 -39.06
CA THR A 497 12.39 -33.89 -39.21
C THR A 497 11.63 -35.22 -38.96
N PRO A 498 10.28 -35.25 -38.96
CA PRO A 498 9.43 -35.82 -37.91
C PRO A 498 8.82 -37.19 -38.29
N PRO A 499 7.88 -37.72 -37.48
CA PRO A 499 6.78 -38.49 -38.01
C PRO A 499 5.42 -37.85 -37.70
N THR A 500 4.68 -37.66 -38.78
CA THR A 500 3.25 -37.43 -38.85
C THR A 500 2.49 -38.66 -38.34
N THR A 501 1.43 -38.50 -37.55
CA THR A 501 0.29 -39.42 -37.62
C THR A 501 -1.02 -38.68 -37.36
N THR A 502 -1.84 -38.74 -38.40
CA THR A 502 -3.26 -38.42 -38.54
C THR A 502 -4.12 -39.18 -37.52
N THR A 503 -5.21 -38.57 -37.03
CA THR A 503 -6.59 -38.94 -37.42
C THR A 503 -7.69 -38.26 -36.57
N LYS A 504 -8.70 -37.77 -37.31
CA LYS A 504 -10.15 -37.86 -37.06
C LYS A 504 -10.80 -37.05 -35.92
N THR A 505 -11.29 -35.88 -36.34
CA THR A 505 -12.70 -35.46 -36.27
C THR A 505 -13.71 -36.48 -35.71
N THR A 506 -14.49 -36.06 -34.71
CA THR A 506 -15.95 -36.22 -34.72
C THR A 506 -16.61 -35.01 -34.05
N ASN A 507 -17.42 -34.29 -34.83
CA ASN A 507 -18.42 -33.34 -34.38
C ASN A 507 -19.59 -34.10 -33.73
N LYS A 508 -20.15 -33.54 -32.65
CA LYS A 508 -21.60 -33.64 -32.37
C LYS A 508 -22.04 -32.57 -31.36
N THR A 509 -22.60 -31.49 -31.89
CA THR A 509 -23.68 -30.71 -31.25
C THR A 509 -25.01 -31.40 -31.61
N PRO A 510 -26.06 -31.33 -30.77
CA PRO A 510 -27.01 -30.22 -30.89
C PRO A 510 -27.65 -29.75 -29.57
N SER A 511 -28.10 -28.48 -29.59
CA SER A 511 -29.00 -27.76 -28.67
C SER A 511 -30.47 -28.29 -28.76
N PRO A 512 -31.53 -27.63 -28.22
CA PRO A 512 -31.75 -26.85 -26.98
C PRO A 512 -33.08 -27.26 -26.24
N GLY A 513 -33.41 -26.57 -25.14
CA GLY A 513 -34.77 -26.51 -24.55
C GLY A 513 -34.80 -27.03 -23.11
N LEU A 514 -35.67 -26.60 -22.19
CA LEU A 514 -36.71 -25.57 -22.13
C LEU A 514 -37.10 -25.50 -20.62
N ASP A 515 -37.47 -24.32 -20.12
CA ASP A 515 -38.01 -24.09 -18.76
C ASP A 515 -39.28 -24.91 -18.45
N PRO A 516 -39.64 -25.09 -17.16
CA PRO A 516 -40.73 -24.26 -16.62
C PRO A 516 -40.60 -23.77 -15.16
N GLN A 517 -41.24 -22.63 -14.94
CA GLN A 517 -41.54 -21.90 -13.69
C GLN A 517 -42.31 -22.71 -12.63
N ILE A 518 -42.09 -22.41 -11.33
CA ILE A 518 -43.13 -22.46 -10.29
C ILE A 518 -42.96 -21.33 -9.23
N HIS A 519 -43.95 -20.44 -9.23
CA HIS A 519 -44.68 -19.71 -8.16
C HIS A 519 -44.09 -19.27 -6.79
N ILE A 520 -44.47 -18.03 -6.48
CA ILE A 520 -44.38 -17.20 -5.26
C ILE A 520 -45.59 -17.46 -4.32
N PRO A 521 -45.52 -17.23 -2.98
CA PRO A 521 -46.05 -16.00 -2.31
C PRO A 521 -45.15 -15.52 -1.13
N VAL A 522 -44.78 -14.24 -0.92
CA VAL A 522 -45.49 -13.03 -0.39
C VAL A 522 -46.22 -13.21 0.94
N THR A 523 -45.74 -12.49 1.97
CA THR A 523 -46.42 -11.66 3.03
C THR A 523 -45.36 -11.33 4.11
N ASP A 524 -45.31 -10.25 4.88
CA ASP A 524 -45.80 -8.87 4.87
C ASP A 524 -45.06 -8.10 6.01
N ILE A 525 -45.01 -6.77 5.87
CA ILE A 525 -44.33 -5.66 6.60
C ILE A 525 -45.02 -5.36 7.97
N PRO A 526 -44.41 -4.76 9.06
CA PRO A 526 -43.92 -3.35 9.17
C PRO A 526 -42.72 -3.06 10.11
N ILE A 527 -41.75 -2.18 9.80
CA ILE A 527 -41.64 -0.69 9.87
C ILE A 527 -42.17 -0.03 11.17
N PHE A 528 -41.27 0.59 11.94
CA PHE A 528 -41.48 1.89 12.59
C PHE A 528 -40.16 2.66 12.84
N ASP A 529 -40.26 3.98 12.62
CA ASP A 529 -39.25 5.04 12.75
C ASP A 529 -38.77 5.31 14.18
N ILE A 530 -37.52 5.80 14.32
CA ILE A 530 -37.06 6.54 15.51
C ILE A 530 -36.26 7.77 15.04
N PRO A 531 -36.64 9.01 15.44
CA PRO A 531 -35.86 10.22 15.21
C PRO A 531 -34.89 10.56 16.36
N SER A 532 -33.84 11.29 16.00
CA SER A 532 -32.71 11.79 16.79
C SER A 532 -33.07 12.64 18.02
N PRO A 533 -32.18 12.77 19.03
CA PRO A 533 -32.25 13.85 20.01
C PRO A 533 -31.14 14.90 19.83
N ILE A 534 -31.55 16.16 19.91
CA ILE A 534 -30.72 17.37 20.05
C ILE A 534 -30.58 17.73 21.54
N LEU A 535 -29.41 18.24 21.90
CA LEU A 535 -28.97 18.75 23.21
C LEU A 535 -29.73 20.01 23.69
N ARG A 536 -30.02 20.13 25.00
CA ARG A 536 -29.41 21.13 25.93
C ARG A 536 -30.10 21.28 27.31
N ALA A 537 -29.20 21.44 28.29
CA ALA A 537 -29.26 21.92 29.69
C ALA A 537 -30.41 22.82 30.19
N HIS A 538 -30.88 22.63 31.44
CA HIS A 538 -30.45 23.40 32.63
C HIS A 538 -31.19 23.03 33.95
N ARG A 539 -30.39 22.90 35.03
CA ARG A 539 -30.56 23.28 36.46
C ARG A 539 -31.95 23.37 37.14
N ARG A 540 -32.02 22.68 38.29
CA ARG A 540 -32.18 23.14 39.72
C ARG A 540 -33.42 22.68 40.50
N SER A 541 -33.09 22.05 41.64
CA SER A 541 -33.65 22.23 42.99
C SER A 541 -34.98 21.57 43.34
N ILE A 542 -34.98 20.73 44.39
CA ILE A 542 -35.77 20.83 45.63
C ILE A 542 -35.17 19.85 46.66
N ALA A 543 -34.95 20.32 47.89
CA ALA A 543 -34.59 19.58 49.10
C ALA A 543 -35.82 19.50 50.03
N PRO A 544 -35.76 19.05 51.30
CA PRO A 544 -35.11 17.89 51.91
C PRO A 544 -36.14 17.00 52.68
N HIS A 545 -35.79 15.78 53.09
CA HIS A 545 -36.49 15.12 54.21
C HIS A 545 -35.54 14.32 55.11
N GLN A 546 -35.93 14.31 56.38
CA GLN A 546 -35.21 14.01 57.62
C GLN A 546 -34.63 12.60 57.82
N PRO A 547 -33.73 12.42 58.82
CA PRO A 547 -32.86 11.26 58.97
C PRO A 547 -33.52 10.08 59.72
N SER A 548 -33.09 8.87 59.36
CA SER A 548 -33.36 7.61 60.07
C SER A 548 -32.07 7.08 60.73
N PRO A 549 -32.17 6.28 61.82
CA PRO A 549 -31.08 6.03 62.78
C PRO A 549 -29.97 5.10 62.26
N PRO A 550 -28.79 5.04 62.92
CA PRO A 550 -27.64 4.30 62.43
C PRO A 550 -27.88 2.78 62.51
N LEU A 551 -27.66 2.07 61.40
CA LEU A 551 -27.51 0.63 61.40
C LEU A 551 -26.16 0.22 62.04
N PRO A 552 -26.09 -0.96 62.68
CA PRO A 552 -24.86 -1.46 63.29
C PRO A 552 -23.77 -1.69 62.23
N PRO A 553 -22.47 -1.65 62.61
CA PRO A 553 -21.39 -1.87 61.67
C PRO A 553 -21.53 -3.27 61.05
N GLN A 554 -21.72 -3.33 59.73
CA GLN A 554 -21.59 -4.58 59.01
C GLN A 554 -20.14 -5.07 59.12
N PRO A 555 -19.90 -6.36 59.36
CA PRO A 555 -18.56 -6.92 59.38
C PRO A 555 -17.92 -6.67 58.02
N GLN A 556 -16.76 -6.00 58.01
CA GLN A 556 -15.92 -5.98 56.81
C GLN A 556 -15.61 -7.44 56.42
N PRO A 557 -15.82 -7.85 55.16
CA PRO A 557 -15.38 -9.16 54.72
C PRO A 557 -13.87 -9.25 54.93
N GLN A 558 -13.44 -10.19 55.77
CA GLN A 558 -12.03 -10.52 55.89
C GLN A 558 -11.50 -10.94 54.51
N PRO A 559 -10.34 -10.42 54.05
CA PRO A 559 -9.77 -10.88 52.80
C PRO A 559 -9.51 -12.39 52.90
N PRO A 560 -9.76 -13.17 51.83
CA PRO A 560 -9.54 -14.60 51.84
C PRO A 560 -8.10 -14.90 52.28
N SER A 561 -7.95 -15.79 53.27
CA SER A 561 -6.69 -16.08 53.96
C SER A 561 -5.64 -16.82 53.11
N GLN A 562 -5.87 -16.97 51.80
CA GLN A 562 -4.91 -17.47 50.81
C GLN A 562 -5.01 -16.71 49.48
N PRO A 563 -3.89 -16.41 48.82
CA PRO A 563 -3.90 -15.80 47.50
C PRO A 563 -4.57 -16.75 46.48
N LEU A 564 -5.60 -16.27 45.79
CA LEU A 564 -6.42 -17.07 44.87
C LEU A 564 -5.68 -17.48 43.58
N ALA A 565 -4.74 -16.66 43.10
CA ALA A 565 -4.01 -16.93 41.85
C ALA A 565 -3.12 -18.20 41.91
N PRO A 566 -2.31 -18.43 42.96
CA PRO A 566 -1.60 -19.70 43.15
C PRO A 566 -2.53 -20.92 43.25
N LEU A 567 -3.70 -20.76 43.88
CA LEU A 567 -4.68 -21.84 44.00
C LEU A 567 -5.28 -22.20 42.63
N ILE A 568 -5.73 -21.19 41.86
CA ILE A 568 -6.21 -21.36 40.47
C ILE A 568 -5.15 -22.06 39.62
N HIS A 569 -3.91 -21.56 39.66
CA HIS A 569 -2.81 -22.14 38.90
C HIS A 569 -2.60 -23.63 39.24
N ARG A 570 -2.61 -23.97 40.53
CA ARG A 570 -2.47 -25.36 40.98
C ARG A 570 -3.65 -26.24 40.55
N THR A 571 -4.88 -25.72 40.59
CA THR A 571 -6.07 -26.50 40.22
C THR A 571 -6.20 -26.73 38.72
N LEU A 572 -5.64 -25.86 37.88
CA LEU A 572 -5.59 -26.07 36.42
C LEU A 572 -4.81 -27.34 36.04
N HIS A 573 -3.81 -27.71 36.83
CA HIS A 573 -3.00 -28.91 36.63
C HIS A 573 -3.83 -30.19 36.80
N ASN A 574 -4.00 -30.95 35.71
CA ASN A 574 -4.87 -32.12 35.69
C ASN A 574 -4.05 -33.41 35.67
N LYS A 575 -4.05 -34.16 36.78
CA LYS A 575 -3.22 -35.38 36.96
C LYS A 575 -3.76 -36.64 36.29
N GLY A 576 -4.89 -36.62 35.58
CA GLY A 576 -5.47 -37.89 35.10
C GLY A 576 -6.55 -37.92 34.02
N ALA A 577 -7.13 -36.80 33.58
CA ALA A 577 -8.08 -36.81 32.46
C ALA A 577 -8.15 -35.46 31.73
N PRO A 578 -8.16 -35.39 30.39
CA PRO A 578 -8.33 -34.12 29.68
C PRO A 578 -9.62 -33.37 30.06
N TRP A 579 -9.55 -32.06 30.20
CA TRP A 579 -10.71 -31.19 30.37
C TRP A 579 -11.53 -31.16 29.07
N THR A 580 -12.82 -31.45 29.13
CA THR A 580 -13.71 -31.21 27.99
C THR A 580 -14.10 -29.73 27.97
N PHE A 581 -14.04 -29.10 26.81
CA PHE A 581 -14.46 -27.71 26.67
C PHE A 581 -15.36 -27.51 25.46
N THR A 582 -16.16 -26.45 25.52
CA THR A 582 -16.89 -25.89 24.38
C THR A 582 -16.75 -24.38 24.39
N ARG A 583 -16.53 -23.78 23.22
CA ARG A 583 -16.30 -22.35 23.03
C ARG A 583 -17.12 -21.85 21.87
N THR A 584 -17.84 -20.75 22.07
CA THR A 584 -18.53 -20.05 20.99
C THR A 584 -17.61 -18.96 20.44
N LEU A 585 -17.29 -19.05 19.15
CA LEU A 585 -16.60 -17.99 18.42
C LEU A 585 -17.65 -17.13 17.73
N THR A 586 -17.68 -15.84 18.07
CA THR A 586 -18.57 -14.86 17.45
C THR A 586 -17.75 -13.77 16.81
N SER A 587 -17.86 -13.63 15.49
CA SER A 587 -17.32 -12.48 14.79
C SER A 587 -18.41 -11.53 14.34
N THR A 588 -18.19 -10.24 14.55
CA THR A 588 -18.99 -9.16 13.96
C THR A 588 -18.65 -8.92 12.49
N LEU A 589 -17.55 -9.51 12.01
CA LEU A 589 -17.12 -9.44 10.61
C LEU A 589 -17.73 -10.61 9.83
N PRO A 590 -18.53 -10.35 8.78
CA PRO A 590 -19.17 -11.42 7.98
C PRO A 590 -18.17 -12.38 7.31
N SER A 591 -16.90 -11.98 7.18
CA SER A 591 -15.82 -12.76 6.57
C SER A 591 -15.10 -13.69 7.54
N HIS A 592 -15.40 -13.64 8.84
CA HIS A 592 -14.78 -14.49 9.85
C HIS A 592 -15.80 -15.52 10.33
N PRO A 593 -15.44 -16.81 10.37
CA PRO A 593 -16.37 -17.85 10.74
C PRO A 593 -16.77 -17.70 12.21
N SER A 594 -18.07 -17.52 12.46
CA SER A 594 -18.68 -17.76 13.77
C SER A 594 -19.11 -19.21 13.89
N GLY A 595 -19.13 -19.74 15.11
CA GLY A 595 -19.64 -21.08 15.39
C GLY A 595 -19.12 -21.67 16.70
N THR A 596 -19.14 -23.00 16.80
CA THR A 596 -18.88 -23.71 18.05
C THR A 596 -17.64 -24.58 17.92
N VAL A 597 -16.71 -24.40 18.84
CA VAL A 597 -15.52 -25.25 19.03
C VAL A 597 -15.78 -26.18 20.19
N SER A 598 -15.58 -27.48 20.00
CA SER A 598 -15.64 -28.47 21.09
C SER A 598 -14.43 -29.39 21.03
N GLY A 599 -13.90 -29.77 22.18
CA GLY A 599 -12.68 -30.57 22.24
C GLY A 599 -12.23 -30.90 23.65
N THR A 600 -10.99 -31.38 23.73
CA THR A 600 -10.32 -31.73 24.99
C THR A 600 -9.06 -30.90 25.17
N ALA A 601 -8.76 -30.53 26.41
CA ALA A 601 -7.59 -29.75 26.77
C ALA A 601 -6.83 -30.34 27.97
N THR A 602 -5.52 -30.18 27.99
CA THR A 602 -4.64 -30.63 29.07
C THR A 602 -3.74 -29.49 29.53
N PHE A 603 -3.50 -29.41 30.84
CA PHE A 603 -2.48 -28.56 31.43
C PHE A 603 -1.37 -29.44 31.98
N THR A 604 -0.20 -29.40 31.36
CA THR A 604 0.97 -30.19 31.75
C THR A 604 2.06 -29.31 32.36
N PRO A 605 2.67 -29.68 33.49
CA PRO A 605 3.70 -28.86 34.11
C PRO A 605 4.99 -28.89 33.31
N GLN A 606 5.72 -27.77 33.30
CA GLN A 606 7.05 -27.65 32.71
C GLN A 606 8.06 -27.27 33.82
N PRO A 607 9.08 -28.09 34.11
CA PRO A 607 9.37 -29.40 33.51
C PRO A 607 8.33 -30.47 33.88
N PRO A 608 8.19 -31.53 33.04
CA PRO A 608 7.23 -32.62 33.28
C PRO A 608 7.42 -33.25 34.66
N ASN A 609 6.33 -33.67 35.30
CA ASN A 609 6.29 -34.30 36.63
C ASN A 609 6.62 -33.40 37.84
N ASN A 610 6.71 -32.08 37.69
CA ASN A 610 6.81 -31.16 38.82
C ASN A 610 5.45 -30.50 39.15
N PRO A 611 4.66 -31.01 40.12
CA PRO A 611 3.38 -30.41 40.50
C PRO A 611 3.51 -29.06 41.21
N ALA A 612 4.72 -28.66 41.61
CA ALA A 612 5.02 -27.33 42.14
C ALA A 612 5.55 -26.38 41.05
N SER A 613 5.50 -26.78 39.77
CA SER A 613 5.91 -25.90 38.67
C SER A 613 5.03 -24.64 38.64
N LYS A 614 5.69 -23.49 38.45
CA LYS A 614 5.04 -22.22 38.18
C LYS A 614 4.66 -22.05 36.70
N THR A 615 4.89 -23.06 35.87
CA THR A 615 4.65 -23.02 34.43
C THR A 615 3.84 -24.25 33.99
N LEU A 616 2.67 -24.02 33.43
CA LEU A 616 1.81 -25.03 32.83
C LEU A 616 1.67 -24.80 31.33
N ILE A 617 1.89 -25.84 30.53
CA ILE A 617 1.60 -25.84 29.10
C ILE A 617 0.15 -26.29 28.93
N TYR A 618 -0.67 -25.38 28.43
CA TYR A 618 -1.99 -25.70 27.93
C TYR A 618 -1.87 -26.26 26.51
N SER A 619 -2.49 -27.41 26.26
CA SER A 619 -2.63 -27.99 24.92
C SER A 619 -4.08 -28.42 24.71
N GLU A 620 -4.68 -28.04 23.59
CA GLU A 620 -6.02 -28.47 23.20
C GLU A 620 -6.05 -29.12 21.83
N GLU A 621 -6.93 -30.12 21.69
CA GLU A 621 -7.34 -30.73 20.44
C GLU A 621 -8.85 -30.56 20.30
N CYS A 622 -9.30 -29.96 19.21
CA CYS A 622 -10.69 -29.58 19.05
C CYS A 622 -11.19 -29.63 17.61
N THR A 623 -12.51 -29.65 17.47
CA THR A 623 -13.21 -29.48 16.21
C THR A 623 -13.99 -28.18 16.26
N PHE A 624 -13.76 -27.31 15.28
CA PHE A 624 -14.55 -26.09 15.08
C PHE A 624 -15.59 -26.34 14.00
N VAL A 625 -16.87 -26.19 14.35
CA VAL A 625 -18.01 -26.23 13.44
C VAL A 625 -18.54 -24.82 13.27
N THR A 626 -18.49 -24.30 12.05
CA THR A 626 -19.02 -22.99 11.71
C THR A 626 -20.56 -22.99 11.71
N ASN A 627 -21.19 -21.83 11.87
CA ASN A 627 -22.65 -21.66 11.73
C ASN A 627 -23.17 -22.07 10.34
N GLN A 628 -22.28 -22.21 9.35
CA GLN A 628 -22.59 -22.65 7.99
C GLN A 628 -22.39 -24.17 7.81
N GLY A 629 -22.08 -24.91 8.87
CA GLY A 629 -21.94 -26.36 8.85
C GLY A 629 -20.57 -26.89 8.40
N VAL A 630 -19.62 -26.02 8.07
CA VAL A 630 -18.23 -26.42 7.76
C VAL A 630 -17.50 -26.80 9.05
N SER A 631 -16.82 -27.94 9.06
CA SER A 631 -16.09 -28.49 10.22
C SER A 631 -14.60 -28.64 9.94
N PHE A 632 -13.74 -28.33 10.92
CA PHE A 632 -12.29 -28.52 10.83
C PHE A 632 -11.65 -28.79 12.19
N THR A 633 -10.59 -29.59 12.18
CA THR A 633 -9.80 -29.92 13.39
C THR A 633 -8.73 -28.87 13.62
N ALA A 634 -8.55 -28.44 14.87
CA ALA A 634 -7.55 -27.46 15.27
C ALA A 634 -6.89 -27.88 16.59
N ASN A 635 -5.58 -27.59 16.68
CA ASN A 635 -4.80 -27.79 17.89
C ASN A 635 -4.17 -26.46 18.30
N MET A 636 -4.25 -26.10 19.58
CA MET A 636 -3.70 -24.84 20.11
C MET A 636 -2.91 -25.08 21.38
N LYS A 637 -1.94 -24.21 21.62
CA LYS A 637 -1.09 -24.25 22.82
C LYS A 637 -0.85 -22.86 23.39
N TYR A 638 -0.87 -22.76 24.71
CA TYR A 638 -0.55 -21.56 25.47
C TYR A 638 0.30 -21.94 26.68
N VAL A 639 0.97 -20.97 27.28
CA VAL A 639 1.77 -21.19 28.49
C VAL A 639 1.22 -20.34 29.63
N TYR A 640 0.78 -20.99 30.70
CA TYR A 640 0.28 -20.35 31.92
C TYR A 640 1.43 -20.28 32.91
N VAL A 641 1.80 -19.08 33.33
CA VAL A 641 2.93 -18.81 34.23
C VAL A 641 2.41 -18.12 35.49
N LEU A 642 2.66 -18.69 36.66
CA LEU A 642 2.48 -18.03 37.95
C LEU A 642 3.68 -17.13 38.24
N SER A 643 3.51 -15.83 38.02
CA SER A 643 4.57 -14.84 38.24
C SER A 643 4.53 -14.25 39.65
N PRO A 644 5.71 -13.96 40.25
CA PRO A 644 5.80 -13.27 41.53
C PRO A 644 5.23 -11.83 41.45
N PRO A 645 4.98 -11.19 42.60
CA PRO A 645 4.63 -9.77 42.65
C PRO A 645 5.68 -8.91 41.92
N PRO A 646 5.28 -7.82 41.24
CA PRO A 646 6.26 -6.86 40.72
C PRO A 646 7.06 -6.27 41.90
N THR A 647 8.36 -6.49 41.91
CA THR A 647 9.29 -5.79 42.81
C THR A 647 9.43 -4.34 42.35
N SER A 648 9.29 -3.39 43.28
CA SER A 648 9.50 -1.96 43.05
C SER A 648 10.82 -1.70 42.31
N PRO A 649 10.86 -0.79 41.31
CA PRO A 649 12.06 -0.57 40.52
C PRO A 649 13.14 0.14 41.34
N SER A 650 14.36 -0.39 41.31
CA SER A 650 15.57 0.38 41.54
C SER A 650 15.65 1.49 40.50
N THR A 651 15.77 2.73 40.98
CA THR A 651 15.99 3.97 40.24
C THR A 651 17.13 3.86 39.22
N GLU A 652 16.80 4.01 37.93
CA GLU A 652 17.63 4.72 36.95
C GLU A 652 16.71 5.56 36.04
N GLU A 653 17.19 6.76 35.70
CA GLU A 653 16.49 8.01 35.42
C GLU A 653 15.83 8.11 34.02
N GLY A 654 14.77 8.94 33.90
CA GLY A 654 14.32 9.45 32.59
C GLY A 654 12.84 9.82 32.42
N ASP A 655 12.33 10.73 33.26
CA ASP A 655 11.30 11.78 33.07
C ASP A 655 10.06 11.66 32.14
N GLU A 656 8.92 11.97 32.80
CA GLU A 656 7.64 12.60 32.35
C GLU A 656 6.62 11.79 31.51
N GLU A 657 5.31 11.72 31.80
CA GLU A 657 4.42 12.42 32.74
C GLU A 657 3.08 11.64 32.86
N GLY A 658 2.48 11.57 34.06
CA GLY A 658 1.01 11.53 34.23
C GLY A 658 0.34 10.29 34.83
N GLY A 659 -0.01 10.35 36.12
CA GLY A 659 -1.21 9.69 36.68
C GLY A 659 -0.97 8.69 37.81
N GLY A 660 -0.94 9.16 39.06
CA GLY A 660 -0.77 8.32 40.26
C GLY A 660 -1.96 7.38 40.54
N GLY A 661 -1.62 6.12 40.83
CA GLY A 661 -2.45 5.16 41.54
C GLY A 661 -1.61 4.56 42.67
N LYS A 662 -2.18 4.46 43.88
CA LYS A 662 -1.52 3.95 45.08
C LYS A 662 -1.09 2.49 44.89
N ASP A 663 0.19 2.20 45.11
CA ASP A 663 0.72 0.84 45.24
C ASP A 663 0.24 0.21 46.56
N GLU A 664 -0.71 -0.72 46.45
CA GLU A 664 -0.99 -1.74 47.48
C GLU A 664 -0.26 -3.03 47.09
N GLY A 665 0.38 -3.68 48.07
CA GLY A 665 1.33 -4.79 47.90
C GLY A 665 0.88 -5.87 46.91
N GLY A 666 1.70 -6.10 45.88
CA GLY A 666 1.36 -7.02 44.78
C GLY A 666 1.18 -8.47 45.24
N CYS A 667 0.13 -9.12 44.74
CA CYS A 667 -0.10 -10.56 44.84
C CYS A 667 0.50 -11.28 43.61
N GLU A 668 0.81 -12.58 43.74
CA GLU A 668 1.19 -13.43 42.60
C GLU A 668 0.10 -13.42 41.52
N THR A 669 0.50 -13.53 40.25
CA THR A 669 -0.41 -13.40 39.09
C THR A 669 -0.29 -14.57 38.14
N VAL A 670 -1.40 -14.95 37.52
CA VAL A 670 -1.39 -15.92 36.41
C VAL A 670 -1.30 -15.15 35.10
N ASN A 671 -0.20 -15.35 34.38
CA ASN A 671 0.08 -14.78 33.08
C ASN A 671 -0.06 -15.85 32.00
N VAL A 672 -0.75 -15.54 30.92
CA VAL A 672 -0.91 -16.43 29.77
C VAL A 672 -0.03 -15.90 28.65
N HIS A 673 0.84 -16.75 28.12
CA HIS A 673 1.80 -16.45 27.06
C HIS A 673 1.50 -17.28 25.82
N PHE A 674 1.93 -16.78 24.67
CA PHE A 674 2.00 -17.61 23.46
C PHE A 674 3.03 -18.73 23.64
N HIS A 675 2.76 -19.89 23.06
CA HIS A 675 3.72 -20.99 23.07
C HIS A 675 4.71 -20.85 21.92
N THR A 676 6.01 -20.80 22.22
CA THR A 676 7.09 -20.83 21.22
C THR A 676 7.66 -22.24 21.09
N PRO A 677 7.76 -22.81 19.88
CA PRO A 677 8.42 -24.09 19.68
C PRO A 677 9.95 -23.87 19.64
N SER A 678 10.67 -24.32 20.68
CA SER A 678 12.14 -24.39 20.71
C SER A 678 12.64 -25.84 20.71
N ALA A 679 13.83 -26.07 20.14
CA ALA A 679 14.53 -27.37 20.14
C ALA A 679 15.22 -27.67 21.50
N THR A 680 15.32 -26.69 22.39
CA THR A 680 15.87 -26.80 23.75
C THR A 680 14.76 -26.51 24.76
N SER A 681 14.71 -27.27 25.86
CA SER A 681 13.59 -27.29 26.83
C SER A 681 13.42 -26.02 27.68
N GLU A 682 14.23 -24.99 27.44
CA GLU A 682 14.32 -23.79 28.29
C GLU A 682 13.55 -22.56 27.74
N ASP A 683 13.24 -22.50 26.43
CA ASP A 683 12.60 -21.32 25.79
C ASP A 683 11.21 -21.63 25.19
N VAL A 684 10.29 -22.10 26.03
CA VAL A 684 8.91 -22.49 25.63
C VAL A 684 7.90 -21.34 25.76
N VAL A 685 8.27 -20.28 26.49
CA VAL A 685 7.44 -19.13 26.83
C VAL A 685 7.66 -18.02 25.80
N GLY A 686 6.63 -17.71 25.01
CA GLY A 686 6.61 -16.58 24.09
C GLY A 686 6.10 -15.28 24.71
N ASP A 687 5.73 -14.34 23.85
CA ASP A 687 5.20 -13.05 24.27
C ASP A 687 3.96 -13.19 25.18
N LEU A 688 3.84 -12.27 26.15
CA LEU A 688 2.69 -12.20 27.05
C LEU A 688 1.42 -11.94 26.23
N PHE A 689 0.42 -12.81 26.36
CA PHE A 689 -0.87 -12.65 25.72
C PHE A 689 -1.85 -11.89 26.62
N VAL A 690 -2.08 -12.36 27.84
CA VAL A 690 -2.95 -11.67 28.83
C VAL A 690 -2.49 -11.95 30.26
N SER A 691 -2.68 -10.97 31.14
CA SER A 691 -2.44 -11.11 32.59
C SER A 691 -3.77 -11.13 33.34
N MET A 692 -4.00 -12.16 34.16
CA MET A 692 -5.21 -12.28 34.97
C MET A 692 -5.24 -11.21 36.07
N GLY A 693 -6.34 -10.46 36.13
CA GLY A 693 -6.60 -9.47 37.15
C GLY A 693 -7.09 -10.08 38.46
N GLU A 694 -7.61 -9.22 39.33
CA GLU A 694 -8.12 -9.65 40.63
C GLU A 694 -9.31 -10.60 40.46
N VAL A 695 -9.28 -11.70 41.22
CA VAL A 695 -10.36 -12.69 41.25
C VAL A 695 -11.36 -12.26 42.32
N THR A 696 -12.59 -11.99 41.91
CA THR A 696 -13.66 -11.50 42.77
C THR A 696 -14.89 -12.40 42.67
N ALA A 697 -15.80 -12.30 43.64
CA ALA A 697 -17.12 -12.95 43.53
C ALA A 697 -17.97 -12.25 42.46
N ASP A 698 -18.67 -13.01 41.62
CA ASP A 698 -19.48 -12.45 40.52
C ASP A 698 -20.72 -11.72 41.07
N ALA A 699 -20.64 -10.40 41.22
CA ALA A 699 -21.71 -9.58 41.81
C ALA A 699 -22.79 -9.11 40.80
N ARG A 700 -22.74 -9.56 39.53
CA ARG A 700 -23.48 -8.92 38.42
C ARG A 700 -24.78 -9.62 37.97
N GLU A 701 -25.25 -10.67 38.61
CA GLU A 701 -26.57 -11.24 38.31
C GLU A 701 -27.51 -11.12 39.51
N GLY A 702 -28.26 -10.02 39.54
CA GLY A 702 -29.41 -9.85 40.42
C GLY A 702 -30.57 -10.73 39.96
N GLY A 703 -30.53 -12.00 40.37
CA GLY A 703 -31.57 -13.00 40.15
C GLY A 703 -31.21 -14.23 40.96
N GLU A 704 -32.17 -14.84 41.65
CA GLU A 704 -31.96 -16.00 42.50
C GLU A 704 -31.19 -17.13 41.77
N GLY A 705 -29.91 -17.34 42.15
CA GLY A 705 -29.16 -18.56 41.83
C GLY A 705 -27.76 -18.36 41.25
N GLU A 706 -26.73 -18.23 42.11
CA GLU A 706 -25.58 -19.14 42.22
C GLU A 706 -24.52 -18.57 43.16
N ASP A 707 -24.69 -18.78 44.47
CA ASP A 707 -23.63 -18.54 45.46
C ASP A 707 -22.37 -19.37 45.11
N GLY A 708 -21.22 -18.70 44.89
CA GLY A 708 -19.90 -19.34 44.81
C GLY A 708 -19.19 -19.33 43.45
N VAL A 709 -19.62 -18.48 42.50
CA VAL A 709 -18.91 -18.28 41.22
C VAL A 709 -17.86 -17.18 41.34
N LEU A 710 -16.63 -17.48 40.93
CA LEU A 710 -15.52 -16.53 40.91
C LEU A 710 -15.25 -16.03 39.50
N VAL A 711 -14.92 -14.75 39.37
CA VAL A 711 -14.61 -14.11 38.09
C VAL A 711 -13.33 -13.30 38.16
N ALA A 712 -12.61 -13.25 37.05
CA ALA A 712 -11.48 -12.35 36.86
C ALA A 712 -11.56 -11.72 35.47
N GLU A 713 -11.13 -10.47 35.35
CA GLU A 713 -10.91 -9.78 34.07
C GLU A 713 -9.40 -9.55 33.89
N ASN A 714 -8.93 -9.27 32.67
CA ASN A 714 -7.51 -9.01 32.43
C ASN A 714 -7.08 -7.67 33.05
N ARG A 715 -5.85 -7.60 33.61
CA ARG A 715 -5.31 -6.39 34.26
C ARG A 715 -5.25 -5.17 33.33
N ALA A 716 -4.90 -5.41 32.08
CA ALA A 716 -4.87 -4.41 31.02
C ALA A 716 -5.17 -5.09 29.69
N THR A 717 -5.84 -4.37 28.78
CA THR A 717 -6.04 -4.85 27.41
C THR A 717 -4.70 -5.01 26.72
N HIS A 718 -4.44 -6.17 26.14
CA HIS A 718 -3.18 -6.43 25.46
C HIS A 718 -3.31 -6.08 23.98
N LEU A 719 -2.37 -5.28 23.46
CA LEU A 719 -2.28 -4.99 22.04
C LEU A 719 -1.39 -6.05 21.38
N CYS A 720 -1.97 -6.93 20.58
CA CYS A 720 -1.21 -7.85 19.74
C CYS A 720 -1.45 -7.49 18.27
N GLY A 721 -0.41 -7.01 17.58
CA GLY A 721 -0.54 -6.48 16.23
C GLY A 721 -1.35 -5.18 16.19
N ARG A 722 -2.56 -5.23 15.60
CA ARG A 722 -3.49 -4.08 15.50
C ARG A 722 -4.77 -4.26 16.33
N ASP A 723 -4.89 -5.37 17.05
CA ASP A 723 -6.10 -5.76 17.76
C ASP A 723 -5.90 -5.63 19.28
N LEU A 724 -6.94 -5.15 19.96
CA LEU A 724 -7.00 -5.04 21.41
C LEU A 724 -7.72 -6.27 21.97
N TYR A 725 -7.01 -7.04 22.80
CA TYR A 725 -7.52 -8.24 23.43
C TYR A 725 -7.96 -7.96 24.87
N ALA A 726 -9.16 -8.43 25.21
CA ALA A 726 -9.69 -8.48 26.56
C ALA A 726 -10.06 -9.94 26.89
N ALA A 727 -9.88 -10.35 28.14
CA ALA A 727 -10.16 -11.69 28.60
C ALA A 727 -10.92 -11.65 29.93
N ARG A 728 -11.92 -12.53 30.04
CA ARG A 728 -12.67 -12.76 31.27
C ARG A 728 -12.66 -14.26 31.58
N TRP A 729 -12.38 -14.59 32.83
CA TRP A 729 -12.46 -15.95 33.38
C TRP A 729 -13.66 -16.03 34.31
N LYS A 730 -14.38 -17.15 34.26
CA LYS A 730 -15.47 -17.50 35.17
C LYS A 730 -15.21 -18.93 35.66
N PHE A 731 -15.18 -19.12 36.97
CA PHE A 731 -14.87 -20.40 37.61
C PHE A 731 -16.13 -20.91 38.30
N GLY A 732 -16.57 -22.12 37.93
CA GLY A 732 -17.76 -22.75 38.49
C GLY A 732 -17.56 -23.20 39.94
N ARG A 733 -18.69 -23.48 40.62
CA ARG A 733 -18.70 -24.00 41.99
C ARG A 733 -17.97 -25.35 42.07
N GLY A 734 -16.93 -25.42 42.92
CA GLY A 734 -16.07 -26.61 43.06
C GLY A 734 -14.75 -26.56 42.28
N PHE A 735 -14.43 -25.44 41.63
CA PHE A 735 -13.14 -25.26 40.96
C PHE A 735 -11.96 -24.98 41.91
N LEU A 736 -12.19 -24.42 43.11
CA LEU A 736 -11.13 -24.11 44.08
C LEU A 736 -11.10 -25.07 45.26
#